data_AF-A0AAU3F3A4-F1
#
_entry.id   AF-A0AAU3F3A4-F1
#
_cell.length_a   1.000
_cell.length_b   1.000
_cell.length_c   1.000
_cell.angle_alpha   90.00
_cell.angle_beta   90.00
_cell.angle_gamma   90.00
#
_symmetry.space_group_name_H-M   'P 1'
#
loop_
_entity.id
_entity.type
_entity.pdbx_description
1 polymer ?
#
loop_
_entity_poly.entity_id
_entity_poly.type
_entity_poly.pdbx_seq_one_letter_code
_entity_poly.pdbx_strand_id
1 'polypeptide(L)'
;MSAPRQGSTTLLGAEGARELIAFLTAPAPSRTAVIERAVQEGGPVHRLRLRHPEAAPADGAQEPEARETQATEPEAKEPAAPARPAEPHLLDRHVLRLAPAPRPARDEGPPPLFPPGTAVLTNLNTSQLPGDSTVLQADDTIEADVLRARPRHVRVLVDLSSQDKDTGPSERLLRLHDALFRTAKACTELPERPESFVVLVLGGIDAARVPHPCSGLFTGFAKSLALEWPDSSVVAVVHEATGLAPAEADTAAEAVAEQLLPVVCFAGGTRLLWQAAPEPGESRLQRSSTAEYTVVAAGGGRGIGAELLLALARRERPRLHVIGSTRLDTVTDADVLLTRKDFIRTRTTATGAGRLTVREANAAFDRLSAACEVKANLTALEEICGPGRVTYHACDLRDRAAVDAVVGQITDARGGGRVDLLLNIAGTNRAASVDQKSLGDFRTVRDLKVRTYANLKAAFGSGQPRRWCNFGSFVGFTGQTGETDYGAANDYFNTAALYSSSRGVREFTIGWTLWRDVGLGATPIMRTFLAKSAQFTAMPTAEGIDHFLHELDQAAHTPVTVLFGDPERAAIEAAVPGYLDFCRTAPTPPAPIAPAPALPDFFVDDIVDRGPDRLTVVRTFNQDRDAYLHEHVVNGFPTLPGTFVPELAAQAAMHLVPGRVPVVFEDIRLDSFLRVYKPGRDETKRIKAHLVSHGPQESVVDIEVTGDVLAPNGRLLVKDRRHFSARVRLRDEHVAPPRWDHWDDQGAERMADPYHVPNPAVLLSGVFVSTADTRTHPNGRRARYVPDRPGIERWFSSLVVPSVLLDGLARVSVLDRSEGDWTPLAVPRTIRRIDLYGGHTDASLAAAGTGVELYSLPSRLDLESEEDNRALAVTTAGDVVLQIKDMTGVVLGHVNQSTGEYRERRRPAEEAAA
;
A
#
# COMPACT_ATOMS: atom_id res chain seq x y z
N MET A 1 40.62 33.99 19.10
CA MET A 1 40.13 35.13 19.91
C MET A 1 40.73 36.40 19.34
N SER A 2 39.92 37.23 18.68
CA SER A 2 40.26 38.59 18.28
C SER A 2 39.26 39.52 18.95
N ALA A 3 39.75 40.62 19.55
CA ALA A 3 38.95 41.57 20.32
C ALA A 3 37.84 42.23 19.47
N PRO A 4 36.69 42.60 20.07
CA PRO A 4 35.60 43.23 19.34
C PRO A 4 35.91 44.70 19.02
N ARG A 5 35.62 45.11 17.78
CA ARG A 5 35.64 46.51 17.35
C ARG A 5 34.60 47.32 18.13
N GLN A 6 35.02 48.46 18.67
CA GLN A 6 34.17 49.48 19.27
C GLN A 6 33.25 50.14 18.23
N GLY A 7 32.01 50.44 18.63
CA GLY A 7 31.24 51.58 18.14
C GLY A 7 30.40 51.38 16.88
N SER A 8 29.34 50.54 16.93
CA SER A 8 28.19 50.72 16.04
C SER A 8 27.00 51.24 16.85
N THR A 9 26.69 52.52 16.72
CA THR A 9 25.53 53.18 17.34
C THR A 9 24.25 52.78 16.60
N THR A 10 23.73 51.58 16.85
CA THR A 10 22.43 51.17 16.33
C THR A 10 21.32 51.40 17.36
N LEU A 11 20.08 51.58 16.90
CA LEU A 11 18.90 51.69 17.78
C LEU A 11 18.73 50.49 18.73
N LEU A 12 19.27 49.33 18.36
CA LEU A 12 19.26 48.09 19.15
C LEU A 12 20.60 47.83 19.87
N GLY A 13 21.57 48.73 19.76
CA GLY A 13 22.83 48.69 20.49
C GLY A 13 22.67 49.11 21.95
N ALA A 14 23.71 48.91 22.76
CA ALA A 14 23.68 49.15 24.20
C ALA A 14 23.26 50.58 24.59
N GLU A 15 23.57 51.58 23.76
CA GLU A 15 23.20 52.98 23.98
C GLU A 15 21.72 53.24 23.65
N GLY A 16 21.21 52.69 22.55
CA GLY A 16 19.78 52.74 22.20
C GLY A 16 18.92 52.01 23.22
N ALA A 17 19.38 50.85 23.71
CA ALA A 17 18.73 50.10 24.78
C ALA A 17 18.68 50.90 26.10
N ARG A 18 19.73 51.65 26.45
CA ARG A 18 19.72 52.53 27.64
C ARG A 18 18.67 53.62 27.56
N GLU A 19 18.52 54.28 26.41
CA GLU A 19 17.53 55.34 26.23
C GLU A 19 16.10 54.79 26.22
N LEU A 20 15.91 53.59 25.65
CA LEU A 20 14.62 52.89 25.67
C LEU A 20 14.23 52.48 27.10
N ILE A 21 15.18 51.92 27.87
CA ILE A 21 14.96 51.55 29.27
C ILE A 21 14.69 52.80 30.11
N ALA A 22 15.42 53.90 29.89
CA ALA A 22 15.17 55.17 30.58
C ALA A 22 13.76 55.74 30.28
N PHE A 23 13.27 55.60 29.04
CA PHE A 23 11.90 55.95 28.70
C PHE A 23 10.87 55.06 29.41
N LEU A 24 11.09 53.74 29.47
CA LEU A 24 10.17 52.76 30.06
C LEU A 24 10.13 52.79 31.59
N THR A 25 11.17 53.29 32.25
CA THR A 25 11.32 53.26 33.71
C THR A 25 11.04 54.59 34.41
N ALA A 26 10.70 55.63 33.66
CA ALA A 26 10.35 56.94 34.22
C ALA A 26 8.90 56.96 34.75
N PRO A 27 8.61 57.63 35.91
CA PRO A 27 7.27 57.60 36.50
C PRO A 27 6.28 58.61 35.87
N ALA A 28 5.20 58.09 35.27
CA ALA A 28 3.89 58.73 35.00
C ALA A 28 3.78 59.80 33.87
N PRO A 29 2.56 60.09 33.32
CA PRO A 29 2.28 59.90 31.89
C PRO A 29 2.03 61.22 31.14
N SER A 30 2.77 61.47 30.05
CA SER A 30 2.41 62.38 28.93
C SER A 30 3.60 62.66 28.00
N ARG A 31 4.41 61.64 27.65
CA ARG A 31 5.56 61.87 26.75
C ARG A 31 5.52 60.99 25.51
N THR A 32 5.60 61.65 24.36
CA THR A 32 6.24 61.14 23.16
C THR A 32 7.73 61.45 23.23
N ALA A 33 8.59 60.45 23.06
CA ALA A 33 10.02 60.62 22.90
C ALA A 33 10.43 60.27 21.45
N VAL A 34 11.48 60.90 20.94
CA VAL A 34 12.04 60.59 19.63
C VAL A 34 13.51 60.25 19.82
N ILE A 35 13.89 59.02 19.50
CA ILE A 35 15.27 58.54 19.55
C ILE A 35 15.81 58.53 18.12
N GLU A 36 16.90 59.25 17.87
CA GLU A 36 17.52 59.38 16.55
C GLU A 36 18.96 58.90 16.57
N ARG A 37 19.27 57.89 15.75
CA ARG A 37 20.63 57.33 15.66
C ARG A 37 20.97 56.93 14.22
N ALA A 38 22.17 57.31 13.79
CA ALA A 38 22.78 56.84 12.55
C ALA A 38 23.61 55.59 12.83
N VAL A 39 23.48 54.57 11.96
CA VAL A 39 24.15 53.28 12.10
C VAL A 39 25.68 53.42 12.03
N GLN A 40 26.17 54.45 11.34
CA GLN A 40 27.58 54.85 11.22
C GLN A 40 27.66 56.38 11.04
N GLU A 41 28.81 57.00 11.36
CA GLU A 41 29.03 58.45 11.17
C GLU A 41 28.79 58.86 9.71
N GLY A 42 27.85 59.77 9.47
CA GLY A 42 27.44 60.22 8.14
C GLY A 42 26.41 59.33 7.41
N GLY A 43 25.95 58.23 8.02
CA GLY A 43 24.92 57.36 7.47
C GLY A 43 23.48 57.82 7.73
N PRO A 44 22.48 57.14 7.13
CA PRO A 44 21.06 57.47 7.33
C PRO A 44 20.67 57.40 8.81
N VAL A 45 20.02 58.46 9.30
CA VAL A 45 19.52 58.55 10.68
C VAL A 45 18.19 57.83 10.79
N HIS A 46 18.15 56.78 11.61
CA HIS A 46 16.91 56.10 11.94
C HIS A 46 16.27 56.76 13.16
N ARG A 47 14.98 57.09 13.03
CA ARG A 47 14.20 57.83 14.03
C ARG A 47 13.10 56.91 14.58
N LEU A 48 13.15 56.63 15.88
CA LEU A 48 12.16 55.84 16.59
C LEU A 48 11.35 56.76 17.51
N ARG A 49 10.05 56.93 17.20
CA ARG A 49 9.11 57.67 18.05
C ARG A 49 8.46 56.71 19.02
N LEU A 50 8.64 56.94 20.32
CA LEU A 50 8.02 56.19 21.41
C LEU A 50 6.89 57.01 22.00
N ARG A 51 5.71 56.41 22.22
CA ARG A 51 4.56 57.06 22.85
C ARG A 51 4.02 56.16 23.95
N HIS A 52 3.77 56.73 25.12
CA HIS A 52 3.11 56.00 26.20
C HIS A 52 1.64 55.71 25.82
N PRO A 53 1.10 54.51 26.07
CA PRO A 53 -0.25 54.10 25.64
C PRO A 53 -1.37 55.05 26.05
N GLU A 54 -1.22 55.75 27.18
CA GLU A 54 -2.21 56.67 27.74
C GLU A 54 -2.03 58.14 27.32
N ALA A 55 -1.03 58.48 26.49
CA ALA A 55 -0.82 59.86 26.05
C ALA A 55 -1.86 60.24 24.97
N ALA A 56 -2.63 61.31 25.15
CA ALA A 56 -3.60 61.83 24.16
C ALA A 56 -2.91 62.35 22.87
N PRO A 57 -3.55 62.31 21.69
CA PRO A 57 -2.95 62.80 20.45
C PRO A 57 -2.81 64.33 20.53
N ALA A 58 -1.62 64.86 20.22
CA ALA A 58 -1.42 66.30 20.10
C ALA A 58 -1.95 66.78 18.75
N ASP A 59 -2.85 67.76 18.78
CA ASP A 59 -3.38 68.47 17.61
C ASP A 59 -2.28 69.15 16.78
N GLY A 60 -2.43 69.04 15.46
CA GLY A 60 -1.94 70.05 14.51
C GLY A 60 -0.48 69.96 14.06
N ALA A 61 -0.22 69.21 12.99
CA ALA A 61 0.74 69.60 11.95
C ALA A 61 0.39 68.89 10.64
N GLN A 62 -0.07 69.69 9.67
CA GLN A 62 -0.54 69.30 8.34
C GLN A 62 0.58 68.66 7.48
N GLU A 63 0.27 67.55 6.82
CA GLU A 63 0.94 67.13 5.58
C GLU A 63 0.30 67.86 4.38
N PRO A 64 1.07 68.28 3.36
CA PRO A 64 0.53 69.05 2.24
C PRO A 64 -0.16 68.14 1.21
N GLU A 65 -1.41 68.50 0.89
CA GLU A 65 -2.26 67.92 -0.15
C GLU A 65 -1.70 68.13 -1.57
N ALA A 66 -1.86 67.13 -2.42
CA ALA A 66 -1.90 67.28 -3.88
C ALA A 66 -3.11 66.53 -4.48
N ARG A 67 -4.22 67.28 -4.58
CA ARG A 67 -5.33 67.24 -5.56
C ARG A 67 -5.89 65.88 -5.99
N GLU A 68 -7.08 65.60 -5.45
CA GLU A 68 -8.09 64.69 -6.02
C GLU A 68 -8.67 65.22 -7.35
N THR A 69 -8.87 64.29 -8.30
CA THR A 69 -9.93 64.39 -9.31
C THR A 69 -10.79 63.14 -9.16
N GLN A 70 -12.08 63.34 -8.94
CA GLN A 70 -13.10 62.35 -8.58
C GLN A 70 -13.37 61.30 -9.68
N ALA A 71 -13.63 60.04 -9.28
CA ALA A 71 -14.85 59.27 -9.63
C ALA A 71 -14.90 57.86 -8.94
N THR A 72 -15.77 57.75 -7.93
CA THR A 72 -16.71 56.65 -7.58
C THR A 72 -16.26 55.17 -7.41
N GLU A 73 -16.25 54.73 -6.12
CA GLU A 73 -16.70 53.47 -5.45
C GLU A 73 -16.28 52.05 -5.95
N PRO A 74 -16.26 50.97 -5.09
CA PRO A 74 -16.47 50.86 -3.62
C PRO A 74 -15.29 50.21 -2.84
N GLU A 75 -15.38 50.26 -1.50
CA GLU A 75 -14.39 49.88 -0.48
C GLU A 75 -13.57 48.59 -0.71
N ALA A 76 -12.25 48.75 -0.82
CA ALA A 76 -11.27 47.69 -0.61
C ALA A 76 -10.63 47.84 0.78
N LYS A 77 -10.67 46.78 1.58
CA LYS A 77 -9.89 46.62 2.82
C LYS A 77 -8.42 46.98 2.56
N GLU A 78 -7.83 47.75 3.47
CA GLU A 78 -6.40 48.10 3.48
C GLU A 78 -5.50 46.88 3.18
N PRO A 79 -4.53 47.00 2.25
CA PRO A 79 -3.56 45.94 2.03
C PRO A 79 -2.62 45.87 3.23
N ALA A 80 -2.48 44.66 3.78
CA ALA A 80 -1.50 44.33 4.78
C ALA A 80 -0.10 44.80 4.34
N ALA A 81 0.69 45.31 5.29
CA ALA A 81 2.07 45.73 5.07
C ALA A 81 2.85 44.70 4.23
N PRO A 82 3.73 45.14 3.31
CA PRO A 82 4.42 44.23 2.40
C PRO A 82 5.22 43.21 3.20
N ALA A 83 4.95 41.92 2.94
CA ALA A 83 5.69 40.81 3.51
C ALA A 83 7.19 41.01 3.26
N ARG A 84 8.01 40.79 4.29
CA ARG A 84 9.45 40.61 4.09
C ARG A 84 9.65 39.57 2.97
N PRO A 85 10.61 39.76 2.05
CA PRO A 85 10.91 38.74 1.06
C PRO A 85 11.20 37.42 1.81
N ALA A 86 10.46 36.37 1.45
CA ALA A 86 10.62 35.06 2.07
C ALA A 86 12.07 34.60 1.88
N GLU A 87 12.74 34.25 2.97
CA GLU A 87 13.99 33.50 2.85
C GLU A 87 13.69 32.20 2.08
N PRO A 88 14.56 31.78 1.15
CA PRO A 88 14.36 30.52 0.45
C PRO A 88 14.27 29.37 1.46
N HIS A 89 13.34 28.44 1.24
CA HIS A 89 13.20 27.23 2.05
C HIS A 89 14.52 26.44 2.02
N LEU A 90 14.94 25.92 3.18
CA LEU A 90 16.15 25.12 3.33
C LEU A 90 15.95 23.66 2.93
N LEU A 91 14.70 23.18 2.93
CA LEU A 91 14.34 21.79 2.67
C LEU A 91 13.57 21.63 1.38
N ASP A 92 13.93 20.58 0.64
CA ASP A 92 13.19 20.15 -0.53
C ASP A 92 12.21 19.02 -0.18
N ARG A 93 11.05 19.06 -0.81
CA ARG A 93 10.01 18.03 -0.73
C ARG A 93 10.33 16.85 -1.64
N HIS A 94 10.34 15.66 -1.06
CA HIS A 94 10.47 14.40 -1.78
C HIS A 94 9.34 13.45 -1.42
N VAL A 95 8.93 12.63 -2.39
CA VAL A 95 7.93 11.57 -2.21
C VAL A 95 8.65 10.24 -2.12
N LEU A 96 8.31 9.43 -1.12
CA LEU A 96 8.83 8.07 -1.02
C LEU A 96 8.02 7.11 -1.89
N ARG A 97 8.73 6.34 -2.70
CA ARG A 97 8.13 5.28 -3.54
C ARG A 97 9.07 4.08 -3.65
N LEU A 98 8.51 2.92 -3.99
CA LEU A 98 9.30 1.73 -4.31
C LEU A 98 9.65 1.72 -5.80
N ALA A 99 10.94 1.65 -6.11
CA ALA A 99 11.45 1.62 -7.47
C ALA A 99 12.27 0.35 -7.74
N PRO A 100 12.19 -0.24 -8.95
CA PRO A 100 13.04 -1.35 -9.34
C PRO A 100 14.52 -1.01 -9.23
N ALA A 101 15.29 -1.91 -8.63
CA ALA A 101 16.74 -1.77 -8.53
C ALA A 101 17.39 -3.14 -8.79
N PRO A 102 18.04 -3.34 -9.95
CA PRO A 102 18.74 -4.58 -10.24
C PRO A 102 19.85 -4.80 -9.20
N ARG A 103 20.05 -6.06 -8.82
CA ARG A 103 21.17 -6.44 -7.96
C ARG A 103 22.47 -6.36 -8.77
N PRO A 104 23.56 -5.80 -8.23
CA PRO A 104 24.87 -5.92 -8.86
C PRO A 104 25.22 -7.40 -9.08
N ALA A 105 25.78 -7.74 -10.25
CA ALA A 105 26.19 -9.10 -10.55
C ALA A 105 27.31 -9.55 -9.60
N ARG A 106 27.27 -10.81 -9.16
CA ARG A 106 28.31 -11.45 -8.36
C ARG A 106 28.86 -12.67 -9.09
N ASP A 107 30.16 -12.91 -8.92
CA ASP A 107 30.87 -14.04 -9.53
C ASP A 107 30.53 -15.38 -8.84
N GLU A 108 30.12 -15.36 -7.57
CA GLU A 108 29.73 -16.54 -6.78
C GLU A 108 28.23 -16.52 -6.46
N GLY A 109 27.62 -17.71 -6.40
CA GLY A 109 26.22 -17.89 -6.01
C GLY A 109 25.97 -17.49 -4.54
N PRO A 110 24.71 -17.19 -4.15
CA PRO A 110 24.41 -16.79 -2.79
C PRO A 110 24.68 -17.92 -1.79
N PRO A 111 25.18 -17.62 -0.57
CA PRO A 111 25.32 -18.62 0.49
C PRO A 111 23.93 -19.12 0.94
N PRO A 112 23.83 -20.24 1.69
CA PRO A 112 22.55 -20.64 2.27
C PRO A 112 22.01 -19.55 3.22
N LEU A 113 20.68 -19.42 3.33
CA LEU A 113 20.06 -18.47 4.27
C LEU A 113 20.47 -18.77 5.73
N PHE A 114 20.67 -20.04 6.05
CA PHE A 114 21.05 -20.54 7.39
C PHE A 114 22.46 -21.14 7.39
N PRO A 115 23.53 -20.32 7.35
CA PRO A 115 24.89 -20.81 7.50
C PRO A 115 25.14 -21.37 8.93
N PRO A 116 26.20 -22.19 9.14
CA PRO A 116 26.55 -22.69 10.46
C PRO A 116 26.72 -21.59 11.51
N GLY A 117 26.19 -21.80 12.72
CA GLY A 117 26.20 -20.80 13.78
C GLY A 117 25.08 -19.76 13.68
N THR A 118 23.99 -20.10 12.97
CA THR A 118 22.77 -19.27 12.88
C THR A 118 21.86 -19.46 14.09
N ALA A 119 21.46 -18.36 14.71
CA ALA A 119 20.33 -18.31 15.64
C ALA A 119 19.10 -17.67 14.96
N VAL A 120 17.92 -18.23 15.21
CA VAL A 120 16.66 -17.82 14.57
C VAL A 120 15.67 -17.30 15.62
N LEU A 121 15.20 -16.07 15.46
CA LEU A 121 14.05 -15.53 16.19
C LEU A 121 12.85 -15.48 15.23
N THR A 122 11.70 -16.05 15.62
CA THR A 122 10.57 -16.11 14.69
C THR A 122 9.20 -16.23 15.36
N ASN A 123 8.15 -15.81 14.63
CA ASN A 123 6.77 -16.18 14.91
C ASN A 123 6.19 -17.24 13.92
N LEU A 124 7.00 -17.77 13.00
CA LEU A 124 6.64 -18.87 12.11
C LEU A 124 6.50 -20.20 12.88
N ASN A 125 5.90 -21.20 12.24
CA ASN A 125 5.94 -22.57 12.74
C ASN A 125 7.37 -23.13 12.61
N THR A 126 7.96 -23.56 13.72
CA THR A 126 9.35 -24.03 13.79
C THR A 126 9.63 -25.28 12.96
N SER A 127 8.60 -26.05 12.60
CA SER A 127 8.72 -27.18 11.66
C SER A 127 9.14 -26.77 10.24
N GLN A 128 9.02 -25.48 9.90
CA GLN A 128 9.49 -24.93 8.62
C GLN A 128 10.98 -24.55 8.64
N LEU A 129 11.64 -24.62 9.80
CA LEU A 129 13.06 -24.29 9.93
C LEU A 129 13.93 -25.53 9.69
N PRO A 130 15.17 -25.36 9.20
CA PRO A 130 16.15 -26.45 9.15
C PRO A 130 16.35 -27.08 10.55
N GLY A 131 16.46 -28.41 10.61
CA GLY A 131 16.46 -29.17 11.86
C GLY A 131 17.65 -28.90 12.80
N ASP A 132 18.70 -28.26 12.32
CA ASP A 132 19.89 -27.84 13.06
C ASP A 132 19.85 -26.36 13.51
N SER A 133 18.75 -25.64 13.25
CA SER A 133 18.60 -24.23 13.62
C SER A 133 18.52 -24.03 15.14
N THR A 134 19.30 -23.08 15.68
CA THR A 134 19.16 -22.67 17.09
C THR A 134 18.03 -21.64 17.22
N VAL A 135 16.85 -22.08 17.67
CA VAL A 135 15.67 -21.20 17.80
C VAL A 135 15.66 -20.47 19.13
N LEU A 136 15.67 -19.14 19.07
CA LEU A 136 15.57 -18.23 20.22
C LEU A 136 14.10 -18.07 20.64
N GLN A 137 13.82 -18.19 21.93
CA GLN A 137 12.47 -17.99 22.48
C GLN A 137 12.21 -16.51 22.71
N ALA A 138 11.03 -16.03 22.30
CA ALA A 138 10.61 -14.64 22.46
C ALA A 138 10.06 -14.37 23.87
N ASP A 139 10.83 -14.66 24.90
CA ASP A 139 10.48 -14.51 26.31
C ASP A 139 11.62 -13.86 27.12
N ASP A 140 11.53 -13.91 28.45
CA ASP A 140 12.50 -13.28 29.34
C ASP A 140 13.91 -13.90 29.27
N THR A 141 14.08 -15.14 28.76
CA THR A 141 15.38 -15.81 28.67
C THR A 141 16.19 -15.48 27.43
N ILE A 142 15.60 -14.77 26.46
CA ILE A 142 16.20 -14.54 25.14
C ILE A 142 17.63 -14.01 25.17
N GLU A 143 17.95 -13.08 26.07
CA GLU A 143 19.30 -12.50 26.18
C GLU A 143 20.31 -13.57 26.63
N ALA A 144 19.94 -14.38 27.63
CA ALA A 144 20.77 -15.48 28.10
C ALA A 144 20.93 -16.58 27.04
N ASP A 145 19.89 -16.83 26.24
CA ASP A 145 19.95 -17.80 25.15
C ASP A 145 20.87 -17.34 24.02
N VAL A 146 20.87 -16.05 23.68
CA VAL A 146 21.84 -15.45 22.73
C VAL A 146 23.27 -15.58 23.25
N LEU A 147 23.52 -15.23 24.52
CA LEU A 147 24.84 -15.34 25.14
C LEU A 147 25.35 -16.78 25.22
N ARG A 148 24.45 -17.75 25.39
CA ARG A 148 24.77 -19.19 25.38
C ARG A 148 25.07 -19.69 23.97
N ALA A 149 24.25 -19.29 23.00
CA ALA A 149 24.37 -19.72 21.61
C ALA A 149 25.57 -19.10 20.89
N ARG A 150 25.96 -17.87 21.27
CA ARG A 150 27.04 -17.08 20.63
C ARG A 150 26.94 -17.08 19.09
N PRO A 151 25.80 -16.66 18.53
CA PRO A 151 25.56 -16.79 17.11
C PRO A 151 26.52 -15.95 16.27
N ARG A 152 27.06 -16.54 15.20
CA ARG A 152 27.75 -15.79 14.14
C ARG A 152 26.76 -15.09 13.20
N HIS A 153 25.56 -15.65 13.07
CA HIS A 153 24.51 -15.10 12.22
C HIS A 153 23.18 -15.08 12.97
N VAL A 154 22.41 -13.99 12.82
CA VAL A 154 21.06 -13.88 13.37
C VAL A 154 20.06 -13.77 12.22
N ARG A 155 18.99 -14.57 12.28
CA ARG A 155 17.84 -14.51 11.37
C ARG A 155 16.59 -14.18 12.15
N VAL A 156 15.91 -13.11 11.78
CA VAL A 156 14.63 -12.73 12.36
C VAL A 156 13.57 -12.95 11.29
N LEU A 157 12.80 -14.03 11.42
CA LEU A 157 11.79 -14.41 10.43
C LEU A 157 10.42 -14.01 10.96
N VAL A 158 9.79 -13.07 10.28
CA VAL A 158 8.53 -12.46 10.67
C VAL A 158 7.46 -12.83 9.65
N ASP A 159 6.41 -13.51 10.09
CA ASP A 159 5.22 -13.75 9.29
C ASP A 159 4.12 -12.74 9.65
N LEU A 160 3.71 -11.94 8.67
CA LEU A 160 2.60 -10.99 8.79
C LEU A 160 1.32 -11.46 8.10
N SER A 161 1.29 -12.66 7.52
CA SER A 161 0.12 -13.16 6.75
C SER A 161 -1.16 -13.25 7.58
N SER A 162 -1.04 -13.51 8.88
CA SER A 162 -2.15 -13.58 9.84
C SER A 162 -2.38 -12.29 10.63
N GLN A 163 -1.54 -11.27 10.42
CA GLN A 163 -1.67 -9.99 11.09
C GLN A 163 -2.75 -9.16 10.39
N ASP A 164 -3.73 -8.71 11.16
CA ASP A 164 -4.74 -7.79 10.67
C ASP A 164 -4.08 -6.45 10.31
N LYS A 165 -4.38 -5.97 9.10
CA LYS A 165 -3.82 -4.75 8.52
C LYS A 165 -4.56 -3.49 9.00
N ASP A 166 -5.80 -3.61 9.47
CA ASP A 166 -6.65 -2.47 9.82
C ASP A 166 -6.60 -2.10 11.33
N THR A 167 -6.21 -3.03 12.20
CA THR A 167 -6.30 -2.86 13.67
C THR A 167 -4.96 -2.55 14.37
N GLY A 168 -3.87 -2.41 13.62
CA GLY A 168 -2.51 -2.19 14.14
C GLY A 168 -1.85 -3.48 14.65
N PRO A 169 -0.60 -3.42 15.16
CA PRO A 169 0.15 -4.62 15.51
C PRO A 169 -0.44 -5.33 16.73
N SER A 170 -0.56 -6.67 16.65
CA SER A 170 -0.98 -7.49 17.78
C SER A 170 0.04 -7.49 18.92
N GLU A 171 -0.40 -7.79 20.16
CA GLU A 171 0.51 -7.96 21.30
C GLU A 171 1.58 -9.03 21.05
N ARG A 172 1.24 -10.09 20.31
CA ARG A 172 2.21 -11.12 19.91
C ARG A 172 3.30 -10.53 19.02
N LEU A 173 2.95 -9.68 18.07
CA LEU A 173 3.92 -9.05 17.17
C LEU A 173 4.77 -8.00 17.91
N LEU A 174 4.18 -7.23 18.83
CA LEU A 174 4.95 -6.30 19.67
C LEU A 174 5.93 -7.02 20.59
N ARG A 175 5.56 -8.19 21.14
CA ARG A 175 6.50 -9.05 21.89
C ARG A 175 7.63 -9.59 21.01
N LEU A 176 7.35 -9.98 19.77
CA LEU A 176 8.39 -10.37 18.81
C LEU A 176 9.35 -9.20 18.54
N HIS A 177 8.83 -7.98 18.41
CA HIS A 177 9.64 -6.79 18.21
C HIS A 177 10.46 -6.40 19.46
N ASP A 178 9.93 -6.65 20.66
CA ASP A 178 10.71 -6.53 21.91
C ASP A 178 11.84 -7.56 21.95
N ALA A 179 11.54 -8.80 21.57
CA ALA A 179 12.51 -9.88 21.46
C ALA A 179 13.61 -9.55 20.44
N LEU A 180 13.26 -9.01 19.27
CA LEU A 180 14.20 -8.52 18.25
C LEU A 180 15.21 -7.54 18.84
N PHE A 181 14.72 -6.53 19.58
CA PHE A 181 15.57 -5.56 20.25
C PHE A 181 16.49 -6.22 21.28
N ARG A 182 15.96 -7.11 22.12
CA ARG A 182 16.74 -7.81 23.15
C ARG A 182 17.77 -8.77 22.57
N THR A 183 17.48 -9.41 21.45
CA THR A 183 18.46 -10.21 20.68
C THR A 183 19.61 -9.32 20.22
N ALA A 184 19.32 -8.17 19.59
CA ALA A 184 20.36 -7.24 19.17
C ALA A 184 21.17 -6.71 20.36
N LYS A 185 20.50 -6.42 21.48
CA LYS A 185 21.15 -6.00 22.73
C LYS A 185 22.13 -7.05 23.26
N ALA A 186 21.70 -8.30 23.42
CA ALA A 186 22.57 -9.37 23.89
C ALA A 186 23.75 -9.63 22.95
N CYS A 187 23.57 -9.46 21.64
CA CYS A 187 24.68 -9.54 20.67
C CYS A 187 25.77 -8.49 20.91
N THR A 188 25.47 -7.34 21.54
CA THR A 188 26.50 -6.33 21.89
C THR A 188 27.41 -6.74 23.04
N GLU A 189 27.00 -7.75 23.83
CA GLU A 189 27.77 -8.29 24.95
C GLU A 189 28.67 -9.47 24.53
N LEU A 190 28.54 -9.95 23.29
CA LEU A 190 29.42 -10.98 22.75
C LEU A 190 30.84 -10.43 22.49
N PRO A 191 31.88 -11.28 22.56
CA PRO A 191 33.25 -10.86 22.24
C PRO A 191 33.39 -10.30 20.81
N GLU A 192 32.64 -10.89 19.88
CA GLU A 192 32.54 -10.48 18.49
C GLU A 192 31.05 -10.35 18.14
N ARG A 193 30.69 -9.29 17.41
CA ARG A 193 29.32 -9.10 16.93
C ARG A 193 29.01 -10.14 15.85
N PRO A 194 27.71 -10.47 15.64
CA PRO A 194 27.32 -11.31 14.51
C PRO A 194 27.80 -10.71 13.18
N GLU A 195 28.29 -11.56 12.30
CA GLU A 195 28.69 -11.18 10.93
C GLU A 195 27.49 -10.74 10.09
N SER A 196 26.30 -11.25 10.40
CA SER A 196 25.07 -10.85 9.71
C SER A 196 23.86 -10.87 10.64
N PHE A 197 22.99 -9.90 10.46
CA PHE A 197 21.71 -9.76 11.14
C PHE A 197 20.62 -9.49 10.08
N VAL A 198 19.89 -10.54 9.69
CA VAL A 198 18.92 -10.46 8.58
C VAL A 198 17.51 -10.55 9.13
N VAL A 199 16.65 -9.62 8.73
CA VAL A 199 15.23 -9.61 9.07
C VAL A 199 14.41 -9.94 7.82
N LEU A 200 13.78 -11.11 7.76
CA LEU A 200 12.87 -11.48 6.68
C LEU A 200 11.42 -11.24 7.13
N VAL A 201 10.68 -10.43 6.39
CA VAL A 201 9.26 -10.14 6.63
C VAL A 201 8.42 -10.76 5.51
N LEU A 202 7.81 -11.90 5.79
CA LEU A 202 6.89 -12.64 4.92
C LEU A 202 5.48 -12.05 4.96
N GLY A 203 4.80 -12.02 3.81
CA GLY A 203 3.54 -11.30 3.64
C GLY A 203 3.66 -9.80 3.95
N GLY A 204 4.88 -9.27 3.88
CA GLY A 204 5.20 -7.91 4.31
C GLY A 204 4.91 -6.85 3.25
N ILE A 205 4.60 -7.26 2.04
CA ILE A 205 4.21 -6.44 0.89
C ILE A 205 3.29 -7.28 -0.01
N ASP A 206 2.41 -6.67 -0.79
CA ASP A 206 1.65 -7.40 -1.81
C ASP A 206 2.25 -7.24 -3.21
N ALA A 207 1.77 -8.03 -4.17
CA ALA A 207 2.21 -7.96 -5.57
C ALA A 207 1.98 -6.58 -6.21
N ALA A 208 1.05 -5.78 -5.67
CA ALA A 208 0.79 -4.40 -6.09
C ALA A 208 1.76 -3.39 -5.45
N ARG A 209 2.81 -3.87 -4.75
CA ARG A 209 3.84 -3.08 -4.07
C ARG A 209 3.31 -2.25 -2.91
N VAL A 210 2.20 -2.67 -2.30
CA VAL A 210 1.65 -2.04 -1.10
C VAL A 210 2.22 -2.75 0.13
N PRO A 211 3.03 -2.09 0.97
CA PRO A 211 3.55 -2.69 2.17
C PRO A 211 2.45 -3.01 3.17
N HIS A 212 2.61 -4.09 3.92
CA HIS A 212 1.84 -4.33 5.14
C HIS A 212 2.20 -3.23 6.18
N PRO A 213 1.23 -2.62 6.89
CA PRO A 213 1.51 -1.56 7.88
C PRO A 213 2.56 -1.92 8.92
N CYS A 214 2.51 -3.14 9.47
CA CYS A 214 3.49 -3.61 10.45
C CYS A 214 4.90 -3.87 9.90
N SER A 215 5.13 -3.90 8.57
CA SER A 215 6.48 -4.07 8.01
C SER A 215 7.42 -2.96 8.44
N GLY A 216 6.89 -1.73 8.57
CA GLY A 216 7.62 -0.55 9.02
C GLY A 216 8.33 -0.72 10.37
N LEU A 217 7.75 -1.51 11.29
CA LEU A 217 8.39 -1.79 12.58
C LEU A 217 9.78 -2.42 12.39
N PHE A 218 9.84 -3.41 11.51
CA PHE A 218 11.05 -4.21 11.28
C PHE A 218 12.04 -3.49 10.35
N THR A 219 11.56 -2.84 9.30
CA THR A 219 12.41 -2.10 8.37
C THR A 219 13.04 -0.87 9.03
N GLY A 220 12.27 -0.12 9.83
CA GLY A 220 12.78 1.03 10.57
C GLY A 220 13.81 0.64 11.64
N PHE A 221 13.62 -0.51 12.30
CA PHE A 221 14.61 -1.07 13.23
C PHE A 221 15.93 -1.41 12.51
N ALA A 222 15.84 -2.16 11.39
CA ALA A 222 17.01 -2.60 10.63
C ALA A 222 17.83 -1.43 10.07
N LYS A 223 17.16 -0.37 9.58
CA LYS A 223 17.82 0.87 9.12
C LYS A 223 18.72 1.50 10.19
N SER A 224 18.19 1.69 11.40
CA SER A 224 18.96 2.26 12.50
C SER A 224 20.06 1.31 13.00
N LEU A 225 19.79 0.00 13.05
CA LEU A 225 20.79 -0.99 13.47
C LEU A 225 21.97 -1.07 12.50
N ALA A 226 21.73 -1.00 11.20
CA ALA A 226 22.79 -1.00 10.17
C ALA A 226 23.77 0.17 10.35
N LEU A 227 23.27 1.35 10.76
CA LEU A 227 24.10 2.52 11.06
C LEU A 227 24.90 2.36 12.37
N GLU A 228 24.40 1.57 13.33
CA GLU A 228 25.13 1.27 14.57
C GLU A 228 26.20 0.19 14.38
N TRP A 229 25.96 -0.75 13.46
CA TRP A 229 26.80 -1.92 13.21
C TRP A 229 27.34 -1.94 11.78
N PRO A 230 28.20 -0.98 11.40
CA PRO A 230 28.72 -0.89 10.03
C PRO A 230 29.58 -2.09 9.62
N ASP A 231 30.15 -2.82 10.59
CA ASP A 231 30.98 -4.02 10.36
C ASP A 231 30.15 -5.32 10.27
N SER A 232 28.83 -5.25 10.46
CA SER A 232 27.92 -6.39 10.36
C SER A 232 27.01 -6.20 9.14
N SER A 233 26.74 -7.28 8.40
CA SER A 233 25.73 -7.23 7.33
C SER A 233 24.32 -7.20 7.92
N VAL A 234 23.73 -6.00 8.01
CA VAL A 234 22.36 -5.80 8.51
C VAL A 234 21.43 -5.46 7.35
N VAL A 235 20.42 -6.29 7.11
CA VAL A 235 19.43 -6.06 6.05
C VAL A 235 18.06 -6.59 6.44
N ALA A 236 17.01 -5.83 6.09
CA ALA A 236 15.64 -6.32 6.11
C ALA A 236 15.14 -6.61 4.69
N VAL A 237 14.58 -7.80 4.50
CA VAL A 237 13.98 -8.25 3.25
C VAL A 237 12.48 -8.36 3.48
N VAL A 238 11.70 -7.54 2.80
CA VAL A 238 10.24 -7.55 2.83
C VAL A 238 9.74 -8.30 1.60
N HIS A 239 9.01 -9.39 1.79
CA HIS A 239 8.69 -10.31 0.71
C HIS A 239 7.18 -10.55 0.61
N GLU A 240 6.66 -10.67 -0.62
CA GLU A 240 5.25 -10.96 -0.88
C GLU A 240 4.83 -12.37 -0.50
N ALA A 241 5.75 -13.33 -0.64
CA ALA A 241 5.55 -14.70 -0.20
C ALA A 241 5.15 -14.79 1.28
N THR A 242 4.21 -15.66 1.58
CA THR A 242 3.72 -15.97 2.93
C THR A 242 4.39 -17.22 3.53
N GLY A 243 5.22 -17.92 2.76
CA GLY A 243 6.03 -19.05 3.21
C GLY A 243 7.53 -18.78 3.07
N LEU A 244 8.34 -19.50 3.84
CA LEU A 244 9.80 -19.32 3.84
C LEU A 244 10.46 -19.76 2.51
N ALA A 245 10.07 -20.93 1.99
CA ALA A 245 10.74 -21.53 0.84
C ALA A 245 10.79 -20.63 -0.42
N PRO A 246 9.70 -19.93 -0.82
CA PRO A 246 9.77 -19.01 -1.96
C PRO A 246 10.65 -17.77 -1.74
N ALA A 247 10.89 -17.36 -0.50
CA ALA A 247 11.67 -16.16 -0.18
C ALA A 247 13.13 -16.47 0.16
N GLU A 248 13.50 -17.75 0.31
CA GLU A 248 14.80 -18.16 0.84
C GLU A 248 15.96 -17.71 -0.03
N ALA A 249 15.89 -17.99 -1.34
CA ALA A 249 16.95 -17.65 -2.29
C ALA A 249 17.16 -16.14 -2.41
N ASP A 250 16.08 -15.38 -2.47
CA ASP A 250 16.13 -13.91 -2.53
C ASP A 250 16.73 -13.33 -1.25
N THR A 251 16.29 -13.81 -0.09
CA THR A 251 16.79 -13.35 1.21
C THR A 251 18.26 -13.68 1.40
N ALA A 252 18.66 -14.90 1.04
CA ALA A 252 20.04 -15.36 1.10
C ALA A 252 20.98 -14.50 0.25
N ALA A 253 20.52 -14.09 -0.93
CA ALA A 253 21.30 -13.23 -1.80
C ALA A 253 21.39 -11.79 -1.29
N GLU A 254 20.31 -11.24 -0.72
CA GLU A 254 20.36 -9.89 -0.13
C GLU A 254 21.21 -9.83 1.15
N ALA A 255 21.32 -10.93 1.90
CA ALA A 255 22.12 -11.03 3.12
C ALA A 255 23.61 -10.73 2.91
N VAL A 256 24.09 -10.85 1.67
CA VAL A 256 25.49 -10.59 1.33
C VAL A 256 25.64 -9.46 0.33
N ALA A 257 24.58 -9.03 -0.36
CA ALA A 257 24.67 -8.01 -1.40
C ALA A 257 24.99 -6.62 -0.84
N GLU A 258 25.65 -5.79 -1.65
CA GLU A 258 25.80 -4.37 -1.35
C GLU A 258 24.47 -3.66 -1.54
N GLN A 259 24.00 -2.99 -0.50
CA GLN A 259 22.70 -2.36 -0.47
C GLN A 259 22.85 -0.84 -0.48
N LEU A 260 21.98 -0.16 -1.23
CA LEU A 260 21.84 1.28 -1.08
C LEU A 260 21.13 1.62 0.24
N LEU A 261 20.05 0.92 0.56
CA LEU A 261 19.43 1.01 1.88
C LEU A 261 19.35 -0.39 2.45
N PRO A 262 19.49 -0.58 3.77
CA PRO A 262 19.44 -1.89 4.41
C PRO A 262 18.01 -2.48 4.43
N VAL A 263 17.18 -2.14 3.44
CA VAL A 263 15.81 -2.59 3.25
C VAL A 263 15.57 -2.85 1.77
N VAL A 264 15.19 -4.08 1.45
CA VAL A 264 14.86 -4.53 0.10
C VAL A 264 13.45 -5.10 0.11
N CYS A 265 12.66 -4.79 -0.91
CA CYS A 265 11.31 -5.33 -1.07
C CYS A 265 11.24 -6.23 -2.31
N PHE A 266 10.55 -7.36 -2.22
CA PHE A 266 10.23 -8.25 -3.35
C PHE A 266 8.72 -8.32 -3.52
N ALA A 267 8.23 -7.83 -4.67
CA ALA A 267 6.82 -7.80 -5.02
C ALA A 267 6.63 -7.93 -6.53
N GLY A 268 5.67 -8.76 -6.95
CA GLY A 268 5.42 -9.08 -8.36
C GLY A 268 6.68 -9.61 -9.06
N GLY A 269 7.44 -10.49 -8.39
CA GLY A 269 8.71 -11.01 -8.90
C GLY A 269 9.81 -9.97 -9.16
N THR A 270 9.66 -8.75 -8.62
CA THR A 270 10.60 -7.64 -8.83
C THR A 270 11.29 -7.26 -7.53
N ARG A 271 12.62 -7.06 -7.60
CA ARG A 271 13.42 -6.46 -6.52
C ARG A 271 13.28 -4.93 -6.52
N LEU A 272 12.89 -4.36 -5.39
CA LEU A 272 12.53 -2.96 -5.21
C LEU A 272 13.29 -2.34 -4.04
N LEU A 273 13.66 -1.06 -4.17
CA LEU A 273 14.23 -0.23 -3.11
C LEU A 273 13.39 1.04 -2.90
N TRP A 274 13.48 1.61 -1.71
CA TRP A 274 12.92 2.94 -1.45
C TRP A 274 13.67 4.00 -2.22
N GLN A 275 12.92 4.87 -2.91
CA GLN A 275 13.43 6.01 -3.66
C GLN A 275 12.78 7.28 -3.10
N ALA A 276 13.58 8.29 -2.77
CA ALA A 276 13.12 9.62 -2.39
C ALA A 276 13.11 10.53 -3.63
N ALA A 277 12.00 10.52 -4.37
CA ALA A 277 11.88 11.26 -5.62
C ALA A 277 11.58 12.74 -5.35
N PRO A 278 12.37 13.69 -5.89
CA PRO A 278 12.10 15.11 -5.71
C PRO A 278 10.78 15.48 -6.39
N GLU A 279 9.84 16.04 -5.64
CA GLU A 279 8.52 16.40 -6.15
C GLU A 279 7.98 17.62 -5.39
N PRO A 280 8.04 18.83 -5.99
CA PRO A 280 7.60 20.06 -5.34
C PRO A 280 6.08 20.09 -5.04
N GLY A 281 5.29 19.25 -5.72
CA GLY A 281 3.84 19.12 -5.54
C GLY A 281 3.03 20.22 -6.24
N GLU A 282 1.74 19.95 -6.48
CA GLU A 282 0.78 20.96 -6.96
C GLU A 282 -0.11 21.41 -5.80
N SER A 283 0.27 22.54 -5.18
CA SER A 283 -0.55 23.16 -4.15
C SER A 283 -1.78 23.82 -4.76
N ARG A 284 -2.97 23.44 -4.30
CA ARG A 284 -4.23 24.12 -4.60
C ARG A 284 -4.94 24.36 -3.29
N LEU A 285 -5.06 25.61 -2.87
CA LEU A 285 -5.80 26.02 -1.66
C LEU A 285 -7.15 25.29 -1.56
N GLN A 286 -7.19 24.24 -0.75
CA GLN A 286 -8.43 23.50 -0.47
C GLN A 286 -9.09 24.14 0.73
N ARG A 287 -9.95 25.13 0.49
CA ARG A 287 -10.81 25.64 1.56
C ARG A 287 -11.85 24.59 1.91
N SER A 288 -12.02 24.31 3.20
CA SER A 288 -13.14 23.49 3.65
C SER A 288 -14.46 24.11 3.20
N SER A 289 -15.28 23.33 2.49
CA SER A 289 -16.62 23.73 2.08
C SER A 289 -17.69 23.48 3.15
N THR A 290 -17.31 22.89 4.29
CA THR A 290 -18.24 22.60 5.39
C THR A 290 -18.42 23.81 6.32
N ALA A 291 -19.66 24.04 6.76
CA ALA A 291 -19.99 25.11 7.70
C ALA A 291 -19.29 24.98 9.07
N GLU A 292 -18.83 23.77 9.44
CA GLU A 292 -18.06 23.52 10.66
C GLU A 292 -16.92 22.51 10.44
N TYR A 293 -15.74 23.02 10.09
CA TYR A 293 -14.49 22.25 9.98
C TYR A 293 -13.97 21.86 11.37
N THR A 294 -13.81 20.56 11.64
CA THR A 294 -13.32 20.07 12.94
C THR A 294 -12.01 19.29 12.79
N VAL A 295 -11.04 19.63 13.66
CA VAL A 295 -9.72 19.01 13.69
C VAL A 295 -9.52 18.33 15.05
N VAL A 296 -9.03 17.10 15.01
CA VAL A 296 -8.57 16.38 16.20
C VAL A 296 -7.05 16.32 16.16
N ALA A 297 -6.39 16.77 17.22
CA ALA A 297 -4.93 16.74 17.34
C ALA A 297 -4.52 15.81 18.48
N ALA A 298 -4.07 14.60 18.13
CA ALA A 298 -3.49 13.65 19.06
C ALA A 298 -2.04 14.03 19.34
N GLY A 299 -1.83 14.74 20.44
CA GLY A 299 -0.67 15.63 20.60
C GLY A 299 -0.93 16.97 19.92
N GLY A 300 -0.57 18.08 20.57
CA GLY A 300 -0.88 19.42 20.04
C GLY A 300 -0.85 20.55 21.07
N GLY A 301 -0.92 20.24 22.36
CA GLY A 301 -0.93 21.27 23.41
C GLY A 301 0.40 22.03 23.59
N ARG A 302 1.50 21.55 23.01
CA ARG A 302 2.86 22.11 23.16
C ARG A 302 3.75 21.80 21.97
N GLY A 303 4.88 22.51 21.87
CA GLY A 303 5.90 22.30 20.83
C GLY A 303 5.35 22.45 19.41
N ILE A 304 5.85 21.63 18.47
CA ILE A 304 5.50 21.72 17.04
C ILE A 304 3.99 21.68 16.80
N GLY A 305 3.25 20.87 17.57
CA GLY A 305 1.82 20.71 17.39
C GLY A 305 1.05 22.00 17.71
N ALA A 306 1.49 22.76 18.71
CA ALA A 306 0.84 24.02 19.09
C ALA A 306 1.04 25.09 18.00
N GLU A 307 2.26 25.23 17.49
CA GLU A 307 2.58 26.20 16.41
C GLU A 307 1.77 25.91 15.14
N LEU A 308 1.68 24.64 14.74
CA LEU A 308 0.92 24.23 13.56
C LEU A 308 -0.58 24.41 13.75
N LEU A 309 -1.12 24.13 14.94
CA LEU A 309 -2.51 24.39 15.26
C LEU A 309 -2.83 25.89 15.25
N LEU A 310 -1.92 26.76 15.74
CA LEU A 310 -2.08 28.21 15.69
C LEU A 310 -2.10 28.72 14.24
N ALA A 311 -1.21 28.20 13.39
CA ALA A 311 -1.19 28.51 11.98
C ALA A 311 -2.50 28.09 11.27
N LEU A 312 -2.96 26.86 11.54
CA LEU A 312 -4.22 26.35 11.00
C LEU A 312 -5.44 27.14 11.53
N ALA A 313 -5.43 27.54 12.80
CA ALA A 313 -6.46 28.34 13.42
C ALA A 313 -6.60 29.71 12.75
N ARG A 314 -5.48 30.38 12.45
CA ARG A 314 -5.48 31.66 11.73
C ARG A 314 -6.05 31.54 10.32
N ARG A 315 -5.88 30.36 9.69
CA ARG A 315 -6.35 30.10 8.31
C ARG A 315 -7.83 29.75 8.24
N GLU A 316 -8.31 28.86 9.12
CA GLU A 316 -9.62 28.22 8.95
C GLU A 316 -10.55 28.34 10.17
N ARG A 317 -10.06 28.80 11.32
CA ARG A 317 -10.80 28.87 12.60
C ARG A 317 -11.64 27.59 12.85
N PRO A 318 -11.01 26.39 12.85
CA PRO A 318 -11.71 25.14 13.09
C PRO A 318 -12.25 25.04 14.51
N ARG A 319 -13.16 24.08 14.72
CA ARG A 319 -13.36 23.52 16.06
C ARG A 319 -12.25 22.52 16.34
N LEU A 320 -11.53 22.71 17.44
CA LEU A 320 -10.33 21.96 17.79
C LEU A 320 -10.60 21.05 18.99
N HIS A 321 -10.26 19.77 18.84
CA HIS A 321 -10.12 18.85 19.96
C HIS A 321 -8.64 18.47 20.09
N VAL A 322 -7.99 18.96 21.15
CA VAL A 322 -6.57 18.72 21.42
C VAL A 322 -6.47 17.64 22.50
N ILE A 323 -5.82 16.52 22.20
CA ILE A 323 -5.67 15.39 23.11
C ILE A 323 -4.21 15.36 23.59
N GLY A 324 -3.99 15.28 24.92
CA GLY A 324 -2.65 15.17 25.47
C GLY A 324 -2.65 14.65 26.91
N SER A 325 -1.48 14.25 27.41
CA SER A 325 -1.37 13.62 28.74
C SER A 325 -1.17 14.60 29.91
N THR A 326 -1.03 15.90 29.62
CA THR A 326 -0.81 16.93 30.63
C THR A 326 -2.12 17.26 31.33
N ARG A 327 -2.19 17.08 32.65
CA ARG A 327 -3.37 17.49 33.41
C ARG A 327 -3.33 18.98 33.74
N LEU A 328 -4.47 19.66 33.58
CA LEU A 328 -4.61 21.11 33.76
C LEU A 328 -5.35 21.50 35.05
N ASP A 329 -5.96 20.53 35.73
CA ASP A 329 -6.76 20.66 36.95
C ASP A 329 -5.97 21.26 38.14
N THR A 330 -4.64 21.28 38.08
CA THR A 330 -3.77 21.77 39.14
C THR A 330 -3.14 23.13 38.89
N VAL A 331 -3.42 23.80 37.76
CA VAL A 331 -2.74 25.06 37.39
C VAL A 331 -3.54 26.28 37.84
N THR A 332 -2.98 27.06 38.76
CA THR A 332 -3.50 28.37 39.18
C THR A 332 -2.82 29.51 38.43
N ASP A 333 -3.41 30.70 38.44
CA ASP A 333 -2.79 31.87 37.77
C ASP A 333 -1.50 32.32 38.46
N ALA A 334 -1.35 32.03 39.77
CA ALA A 334 -0.10 32.27 40.51
C ALA A 334 1.05 31.34 40.06
N ASP A 335 0.73 30.16 39.50
CA ASP A 335 1.72 29.19 39.05
C ASP A 335 2.45 29.61 37.78
N VAL A 336 1.85 30.49 36.97
CA VAL A 336 2.46 30.99 35.73
C VAL A 336 3.68 31.89 36.00
N LEU A 337 3.73 32.51 37.18
CA LEU A 337 4.79 33.45 37.58
C LEU A 337 5.91 32.79 38.39
N LEU A 338 5.79 31.50 38.73
CA LEU A 338 6.73 30.79 39.59
C LEU A 338 8.05 30.45 38.86
N THR A 339 9.18 30.91 39.41
CA THR A 339 10.50 30.54 38.87
C THR A 339 10.91 29.13 39.30
N ARG A 340 11.70 28.44 38.47
CA ARG A 340 12.24 27.10 38.79
C ARG A 340 12.97 27.07 40.14
N LYS A 341 13.77 28.10 40.40
CA LYS A 341 14.57 28.22 41.62
C LYS A 341 13.68 28.37 42.85
N ASP A 342 12.65 29.22 42.78
CA ASP A 342 11.74 29.45 43.91
C ASP A 342 10.87 28.23 44.18
N PHE A 343 10.34 27.59 43.15
CA PHE A 343 9.54 26.38 43.31
C PHE A 343 10.34 25.25 43.95
N ILE A 344 11.54 24.96 43.45
CA ILE A 344 12.41 23.90 43.99
C ILE A 344 12.79 24.22 45.44
N ARG A 345 13.18 25.46 45.73
CA ARG A 345 13.52 25.88 47.10
C ARG A 345 12.33 25.64 48.03
N THR A 346 11.15 26.17 47.70
CA THR A 346 9.95 26.05 48.53
C THR A 346 9.54 24.60 48.79
N ARG A 347 9.63 23.72 47.78
CA ARG A 347 9.25 22.31 47.93
C ARG A 347 10.29 21.46 48.65
N THR A 348 11.57 21.80 48.55
CA THR A 348 12.65 21.05 49.22
C THR A 348 12.85 21.49 50.68
N THR A 349 12.48 22.73 51.05
CA THR A 349 12.52 23.25 52.43
C THR A 349 11.21 23.09 53.20
N ALA A 350 10.14 22.58 52.57
CA ALA A 350 8.89 22.26 53.24
C ALA A 350 9.07 21.18 54.33
N THR A 351 8.22 21.19 55.35
CA THR A 351 8.20 20.19 56.43
C THR A 351 7.03 19.20 56.26
N GLY A 352 7.19 17.99 56.79
CA GLY A 352 6.15 16.95 56.72
C GLY A 352 5.90 16.41 55.30
N ALA A 353 4.65 16.05 55.01
CA ALA A 353 4.23 15.42 53.75
C ALA A 353 4.41 16.30 52.49
N GLY A 354 4.73 17.59 52.65
CA GLY A 354 4.98 18.53 51.55
C GLY A 354 6.42 18.58 51.04
N ARG A 355 7.37 17.89 51.72
CA ARG A 355 8.79 17.91 51.37
C ARG A 355 9.08 16.96 50.20
N LEU A 356 9.64 17.50 49.13
CA LEU A 356 10.10 16.73 47.98
C LEU A 356 11.63 16.62 47.95
N THR A 357 12.16 15.53 47.40
CA THR A 357 13.57 15.49 47.00
C THR A 357 13.83 16.46 45.84
N VAL A 358 15.10 16.81 45.60
CA VAL A 358 15.47 17.70 44.47
C VAL A 358 14.99 17.12 43.13
N ARG A 359 15.12 15.81 42.93
CA ARG A 359 14.67 15.13 41.71
C ARG A 359 13.15 15.23 41.54
N GLU A 360 12.39 14.97 42.60
CA GLU A 360 10.93 15.07 42.59
C GLU A 360 10.44 16.50 42.40
N ALA A 361 11.11 17.48 43.05
CA ALA A 361 10.78 18.89 42.91
C ALA A 361 11.05 19.41 41.49
N ASN A 362 12.17 19.00 40.86
CA ASN A 362 12.43 19.29 39.45
C ASN A 362 11.35 18.69 38.55
N ALA A 363 11.04 17.39 38.71
CA ALA A 363 10.01 16.73 37.91
C ALA A 363 8.62 17.36 38.10
N ALA A 364 8.30 17.80 39.32
CA ALA A 364 7.05 18.52 39.60
C ALA A 364 7.01 19.89 38.92
N PHE A 365 8.12 20.65 38.94
CA PHE A 365 8.21 21.93 38.24
C PHE A 365 8.12 21.77 36.72
N ASP A 366 8.75 20.74 36.16
CA ASP A 366 8.68 20.45 34.73
C ASP A 366 7.24 20.11 34.30
N ARG A 367 6.50 19.35 35.12
CA ARG A 367 5.06 19.10 34.91
C ARG A 367 4.23 20.37 34.98
N LEU A 368 4.47 21.23 35.97
CA LEU A 368 3.76 22.49 36.12
C LEU A 368 4.02 23.43 34.93
N SER A 369 5.28 23.57 34.53
CA SER A 369 5.69 24.40 33.39
C SER A 369 5.01 23.93 32.09
N ALA A 370 4.96 22.61 31.86
CA ALA A 370 4.25 22.05 30.71
C ALA A 370 2.74 22.31 30.76
N ALA A 371 2.12 22.27 31.93
CA ALA A 371 0.70 22.57 32.09
C ALA A 371 0.39 24.06 31.88
N CYS A 372 1.25 24.96 32.35
CA CYS A 372 1.17 26.39 32.05
C CYS A 372 1.32 26.68 30.55
N GLU A 373 2.28 26.04 29.87
CA GLU A 373 2.48 26.16 28.42
C GLU A 373 1.23 25.69 27.65
N VAL A 374 0.68 24.53 28.00
CA VAL A 374 -0.55 24.01 27.38
C VAL A 374 -1.72 24.96 27.61
N LYS A 375 -1.92 25.48 28.84
CA LYS A 375 -2.99 26.45 29.13
C LYS A 375 -2.84 27.70 28.27
N ALA A 376 -1.62 28.26 28.17
CA ALA A 376 -1.37 29.45 27.35
C ALA A 376 -1.66 29.22 25.87
N ASN A 377 -1.22 28.09 25.30
CA ASN A 377 -1.48 27.73 23.91
C ASN A 377 -2.97 27.54 23.62
N LEU A 378 -3.70 26.88 24.53
CA LEU A 378 -5.15 26.70 24.40
C LEU A 378 -5.89 28.04 24.44
N THR A 379 -5.49 28.96 25.32
CA THR A 379 -6.04 30.33 25.35
C THR A 379 -5.80 31.05 24.02
N ALA A 380 -4.59 31.00 23.47
CA ALA A 380 -4.27 31.63 22.19
C ALA A 380 -5.07 31.02 21.03
N LEU A 381 -5.28 29.70 21.02
CA LEU A 381 -6.14 29.04 20.03
C LEU A 381 -7.60 29.48 20.16
N GLU A 382 -8.12 29.58 21.39
CA GLU A 382 -9.49 30.01 21.66
C GLU A 382 -9.73 31.47 21.25
N GLU A 383 -8.76 32.36 21.48
CA GLU A 383 -8.81 33.75 21.03
C GLU A 383 -8.94 33.87 19.49
N ILE A 384 -8.32 32.94 18.74
CA ILE A 384 -8.33 32.93 17.27
C ILE A 384 -9.59 32.25 16.73
N CYS A 385 -9.97 31.10 17.28
CA CYS A 385 -11.09 30.29 16.79
C CYS A 385 -12.45 30.82 17.26
N GLY A 386 -12.49 31.42 18.46
CA GLY A 386 -13.68 31.93 19.14
C GLY A 386 -14.10 31.06 20.33
N PRO A 387 -14.90 31.62 21.27
CA PRO A 387 -15.32 30.93 22.49
C PRO A 387 -16.07 29.61 22.24
N GLY A 388 -15.76 28.59 23.04
CA GLY A 388 -16.31 27.24 22.98
C GLY A 388 -15.80 26.37 21.83
N ARG A 389 -14.76 26.80 21.09
CA ARG A 389 -14.30 26.08 19.89
C ARG A 389 -13.03 25.27 20.10
N VAL A 390 -12.33 25.44 21.22
CA VAL A 390 -11.15 24.63 21.57
C VAL A 390 -11.46 23.81 22.81
N THR A 391 -11.32 22.49 22.70
CA THR A 391 -11.51 21.55 23.81
C THR A 391 -10.23 20.75 24.02
N TYR A 392 -9.74 20.72 25.26
CA TYR A 392 -8.61 19.89 25.65
C TYR A 392 -9.06 18.64 26.36
N HIS A 393 -8.52 17.49 25.93
CA HIS A 393 -8.80 16.18 26.49
C HIS A 393 -7.54 15.62 27.14
N ALA A 394 -7.53 15.57 28.47
CA ALA A 394 -6.44 14.96 29.24
C ALA A 394 -6.51 13.43 29.13
N CYS A 395 -5.67 12.82 28.30
CA CYS A 395 -5.68 11.41 27.96
C CYS A 395 -4.27 10.87 27.71
N ASP A 396 -3.95 9.70 28.26
CA ASP A 396 -2.81 8.92 27.78
C ASP A 396 -3.25 8.18 26.51
N LEU A 397 -2.70 8.55 25.35
CA LEU A 397 -3.07 7.98 24.06
C LEU A 397 -2.70 6.48 23.92
N ARG A 398 -1.92 5.94 24.86
CA ARG A 398 -1.60 4.50 24.93
C ARG A 398 -2.68 3.70 25.66
N ASP A 399 -3.52 4.35 26.45
CA ASP A 399 -4.65 3.72 27.15
C ASP A 399 -5.85 3.64 26.22
N ARG A 400 -6.18 2.42 25.79
CA ARG A 400 -7.27 2.17 24.85
C ARG A 400 -8.62 2.67 25.37
N ALA A 401 -8.94 2.41 26.64
CA ALA A 401 -10.24 2.77 27.20
C ALA A 401 -10.38 4.29 27.35
N ALA A 402 -9.30 4.97 27.71
CA ALA A 402 -9.29 6.44 27.77
C ALA A 402 -9.46 7.06 26.38
N VAL A 403 -8.80 6.51 25.35
CA VAL A 403 -8.95 6.97 23.96
C VAL A 403 -10.37 6.75 23.46
N ASP A 404 -10.96 5.57 23.70
CA ASP A 404 -12.35 5.28 23.31
C ASP A 404 -13.33 6.28 23.95
N ALA A 405 -13.15 6.60 25.23
CA ALA A 405 -13.99 7.58 25.94
C ALA A 405 -13.87 9.00 25.35
N VAL A 406 -12.65 9.45 25.04
CA VAL A 406 -12.41 10.77 24.44
C VAL A 406 -12.96 10.85 23.02
N VAL A 407 -12.73 9.82 22.20
CA VAL A 407 -13.26 9.77 20.83
C VAL A 407 -14.79 9.75 20.85
N GLY A 408 -15.41 8.99 21.76
CA GLY A 408 -16.85 8.99 21.97
C GLY A 408 -17.40 10.40 22.27
N GLN A 409 -16.76 11.13 23.19
CA GLN A 409 -17.13 12.53 23.49
C GLN A 409 -17.03 13.44 22.26
N ILE A 410 -15.98 13.28 21.45
CA ILE A 410 -15.78 14.06 20.22
C ILE A 410 -16.87 13.73 19.18
N THR A 411 -17.21 12.46 19.00
CA THR A 411 -18.23 12.04 18.03
C THR A 411 -19.65 12.44 18.47
N ASP A 412 -19.95 12.34 19.76
CA ASP A 412 -21.25 12.70 20.33
C ASP A 412 -21.51 14.20 20.22
N ALA A 413 -20.49 15.03 20.53
CA ALA A 413 -20.56 16.49 20.39
C ALA A 413 -20.87 16.96 18.95
N ARG A 414 -20.64 16.08 17.95
CA ARG A 414 -20.91 16.35 16.53
C ARG A 414 -22.23 15.79 16.02
N GLY A 415 -23.02 15.11 16.85
CA GLY A 415 -24.27 14.46 16.41
C GLY A 415 -24.05 13.43 15.29
N GLY A 416 -22.90 12.73 15.28
CA GLY A 416 -22.58 11.71 14.29
C GLY A 416 -21.81 12.19 13.03
N GLY A 417 -21.44 13.48 12.95
CA GLY A 417 -20.59 13.99 11.87
C GLY A 417 -19.13 13.51 11.95
N ARG A 418 -18.53 13.17 10.80
CA ARG A 418 -17.11 12.71 10.71
C ARG A 418 -16.13 13.86 10.98
N VAL A 419 -15.02 13.57 11.68
CA VAL A 419 -13.86 14.47 11.84
C VAL A 419 -13.26 14.80 10.47
N ASP A 420 -12.91 16.06 10.22
CA ASP A 420 -12.43 16.50 8.92
C ASP A 420 -10.92 16.28 8.75
N LEU A 421 -10.16 16.48 9.83
CA LEU A 421 -8.72 16.24 9.86
C LEU A 421 -8.30 15.70 11.22
N LEU A 422 -7.58 14.59 11.22
CA LEU A 422 -6.84 14.12 12.39
C LEU A 422 -5.35 14.38 12.19
N LEU A 423 -4.73 15.01 13.18
CA LEU A 423 -3.28 15.20 13.27
C LEU A 423 -2.73 14.25 14.34
N ASN A 424 -1.96 13.25 13.92
CA ASN A 424 -1.30 12.30 14.82
C ASN A 424 0.13 12.76 15.08
N ILE A 425 0.29 13.61 16.09
CA ILE A 425 1.52 14.35 16.42
C ILE A 425 2.31 13.68 17.55
N ALA A 426 1.61 12.96 18.44
CA ALA A 426 2.18 12.40 19.65
C ALA A 426 3.46 11.59 19.37
N GLY A 427 4.51 11.89 20.14
CA GLY A 427 5.82 11.31 19.96
C GLY A 427 6.78 11.75 21.05
N THR A 428 7.77 10.92 21.30
CA THR A 428 8.88 11.18 22.22
C THR A 428 10.14 10.59 21.62
N ASN A 429 11.29 11.07 22.06
CA ASN A 429 12.58 10.62 21.58
C ASN A 429 13.51 10.39 22.78
N ARG A 430 14.23 9.28 22.76
CA ARG A 430 15.23 8.88 23.76
C ARG A 430 16.38 8.15 23.03
N ALA A 431 17.14 8.91 22.25
CA ALA A 431 18.30 8.38 21.53
C ALA A 431 19.28 7.67 22.47
N ALA A 432 19.59 6.40 22.17
CA ALA A 432 20.60 5.62 22.86
C ALA A 432 20.96 4.42 22.00
N SER A 433 22.26 4.11 21.88
CA SER A 433 22.74 2.91 21.20
C SER A 433 22.16 1.64 21.83
N VAL A 434 22.08 0.57 21.04
CA VAL A 434 21.42 -0.70 21.44
C VAL A 434 21.97 -1.27 22.76
N ASP A 435 23.26 -1.14 23.02
CA ASP A 435 23.93 -1.59 24.25
C ASP A 435 23.50 -0.77 25.49
N GLN A 436 23.24 0.53 25.35
CA GLN A 436 22.84 1.42 26.44
C GLN A 436 21.32 1.57 26.59
N LYS A 437 20.56 1.35 25.51
CA LYS A 437 19.10 1.53 25.51
C LYS A 437 18.44 0.48 26.40
N SER A 438 17.53 0.93 27.26
CA SER A 438 16.71 0.03 28.07
C SER A 438 15.48 -0.43 27.28
N LEU A 439 14.96 -1.63 27.57
CA LEU A 439 13.70 -2.10 26.98
C LEU A 439 12.52 -1.16 27.33
N GLY A 440 12.55 -0.55 28.51
CA GLY A 440 11.53 0.42 28.94
C GLY A 440 11.53 1.68 28.08
N ASP A 441 12.71 2.20 27.74
CA ASP A 441 12.84 3.35 26.83
C ASP A 441 12.41 2.99 25.41
N PHE A 442 12.88 1.83 24.91
CA PHE A 442 12.49 1.29 23.62
C PHE A 442 10.97 1.21 23.45
N ARG A 443 10.28 0.58 24.41
CA ARG A 443 8.82 0.51 24.44
C ARG A 443 8.18 1.89 24.55
N THR A 444 8.71 2.77 25.40
CA THR A 444 8.15 4.12 25.60
C THR A 444 8.14 4.92 24.30
N VAL A 445 9.23 4.88 23.54
CA VAL A 445 9.37 5.60 22.27
C VAL A 445 8.48 4.97 21.19
N ARG A 446 8.56 3.65 21.01
CA ARG A 446 7.76 2.92 20.00
C ARG A 446 6.27 3.05 20.25
N ASP A 447 5.82 2.69 21.45
CA ASP A 447 4.41 2.50 21.76
C ASP A 447 3.65 3.82 21.78
N LEU A 448 4.30 4.96 22.08
CA LEU A 448 3.64 6.25 22.03
C LEU A 448 3.16 6.61 20.62
N LYS A 449 3.83 6.16 19.56
CA LYS A 449 3.35 6.36 18.18
C LYS A 449 2.46 5.20 17.74
N VAL A 450 2.95 3.98 17.89
CA VAL A 450 2.31 2.78 17.34
C VAL A 450 0.98 2.46 18.03
N ARG A 451 0.92 2.50 19.37
CA ARG A 451 -0.34 2.23 20.09
C ARG A 451 -1.31 3.40 19.98
N THR A 452 -0.83 4.64 19.97
CA THR A 452 -1.69 5.81 19.72
C THR A 452 -2.43 5.67 18.39
N TYR A 453 -1.70 5.31 17.33
CA TYR A 453 -2.29 5.07 16.02
C TYR A 453 -3.36 3.97 16.07
N ALA A 454 -3.01 2.79 16.60
CA ALA A 454 -3.92 1.66 16.68
C ALA A 454 -5.17 1.98 17.51
N ASN A 455 -4.99 2.62 18.67
CA ASN A 455 -6.08 3.02 19.56
C ASN A 455 -7.01 4.02 18.89
N LEU A 456 -6.48 5.05 18.24
CA LEU A 456 -7.30 6.04 17.54
C LEU A 456 -8.04 5.41 16.36
N LYS A 457 -7.37 4.60 15.53
CA LYS A 457 -8.01 3.88 14.41
C LYS A 457 -9.17 3.03 14.90
N ALA A 458 -8.96 2.25 15.95
CA ALA A 458 -10.00 1.41 16.51
C ALA A 458 -11.14 2.22 17.16
N ALA A 459 -10.83 3.30 17.88
CA ALA A 459 -11.82 4.15 18.53
C ALA A 459 -12.73 4.88 17.52
N PHE A 460 -12.18 5.33 16.38
CA PHE A 460 -12.99 5.92 15.31
C PHE A 460 -13.80 4.89 14.51
N GLY A 461 -13.41 3.61 14.49
CA GLY A 461 -14.16 2.53 13.86
C GLY A 461 -14.53 2.83 12.40
N SER A 462 -15.80 2.65 12.02
CA SER A 462 -16.32 3.02 10.68
C SER A 462 -16.40 4.54 10.46
N GLY A 463 -16.37 5.33 11.53
CA GLY A 463 -16.41 6.79 11.54
C GLY A 463 -15.05 7.46 11.35
N GLN A 464 -14.11 6.82 10.64
CA GLN A 464 -12.76 7.34 10.41
C GLN A 464 -12.74 8.83 9.99
N PRO A 465 -11.73 9.62 10.40
CA PRO A 465 -11.54 10.98 9.90
C PRO A 465 -11.49 11.05 8.36
N ARG A 466 -11.91 12.17 7.78
CA ARG A 466 -11.85 12.38 6.32
C ARG A 466 -10.42 12.48 5.80
N ARG A 467 -9.53 13.05 6.60
CA ARG A 467 -8.09 13.12 6.37
C ARG A 467 -7.34 12.74 7.64
N TRP A 468 -6.25 12.00 7.49
CA TRP A 468 -5.38 11.58 8.57
C TRP A 468 -3.93 11.94 8.24
N CYS A 469 -3.32 12.78 9.08
CA CYS A 469 -1.94 13.25 8.91
C CYS A 469 -1.09 12.69 10.04
N ASN A 470 -0.17 11.78 9.71
CA ASN A 470 0.84 11.29 10.64
C ASN A 470 2.07 12.20 10.64
N PHE A 471 2.54 12.54 11.83
CA PHE A 471 3.82 13.21 12.01
C PHE A 471 4.90 12.15 12.14
N GLY A 472 5.48 11.80 10.99
CA GLY A 472 6.62 10.91 10.87
C GLY A 472 7.93 11.64 11.16
N SER A 473 9.02 11.03 10.68
CA SER A 473 10.37 11.57 10.77
C SER A 473 11.17 11.08 9.57
N PHE A 474 12.10 11.89 9.09
CA PHE A 474 13.13 11.48 8.13
C PHE A 474 13.88 10.22 8.61
N VAL A 475 14.03 10.05 9.93
CA VAL A 475 14.62 8.85 10.56
C VAL A 475 13.85 7.56 10.25
N GLY A 476 12.53 7.62 10.01
CA GLY A 476 11.79 6.42 9.56
C GLY A 476 12.22 5.97 8.17
N PHE A 477 12.68 6.90 7.34
CA PHE A 477 13.13 6.61 5.99
C PHE A 477 14.60 6.13 5.96
N THR A 478 15.53 6.82 6.62
CA THR A 478 16.97 6.50 6.56
C THR A 478 17.50 5.66 7.73
N GLY A 479 16.80 5.65 8.87
CA GLY A 479 17.38 5.26 10.15
C GLY A 479 18.27 6.35 10.75
N GLN A 480 18.65 6.16 12.02
CA GLN A 480 19.64 6.97 12.74
C GLN A 480 20.27 6.15 13.86
N THR A 481 21.57 6.33 14.08
CA THR A 481 22.30 5.73 15.21
C THR A 481 21.59 6.04 16.54
N GLY A 482 21.26 5.01 17.31
CA GLY A 482 20.58 5.11 18.61
C GLY A 482 19.05 5.20 18.54
N GLU A 483 18.46 5.07 17.35
CA GLU A 483 17.03 5.27 17.08
C GLU A 483 16.36 4.02 16.51
N THR A 484 16.70 2.84 17.01
CA THR A 484 16.08 1.56 16.59
C THR A 484 14.59 1.45 16.93
N ASP A 485 14.13 2.10 18.00
CA ASP A 485 12.72 2.27 18.37
C ASP A 485 12.02 3.38 17.58
N TYR A 486 12.63 4.56 17.51
CA TYR A 486 12.04 5.72 16.85
C TYR A 486 11.97 5.53 15.33
N GLY A 487 13.01 4.97 14.71
CA GLY A 487 13.02 4.58 13.30
C GLY A 487 11.89 3.59 12.98
N ALA A 488 11.78 2.51 13.77
CA ALA A 488 10.70 1.52 13.65
C ALA A 488 9.30 2.16 13.73
N ALA A 489 9.08 3.06 14.70
CA ALA A 489 7.78 3.68 14.93
C ALA A 489 7.39 4.69 13.84
N ASN A 490 8.35 5.42 13.27
CA ASN A 490 8.09 6.36 12.18
C ASN A 490 7.95 5.65 10.83
N ASP A 491 8.69 4.55 10.60
CA ASP A 491 8.53 3.77 9.36
C ASP A 491 7.23 2.93 9.37
N TYR A 492 6.71 2.58 10.56
CA TYR A 492 5.33 2.11 10.71
C TYR A 492 4.32 3.13 10.18
N PHE A 493 4.48 4.43 10.45
CA PHE A 493 3.60 5.46 9.86
C PHE A 493 3.72 5.54 8.34
N ASN A 494 4.93 5.38 7.78
CA ASN A 494 5.13 5.39 6.33
C ASN A 494 4.33 4.25 5.67
N THR A 495 4.54 3.03 6.16
CA THR A 495 3.90 1.83 5.61
C THR A 495 2.38 1.80 5.87
N ALA A 496 1.93 2.28 7.04
CA ALA A 496 0.49 2.39 7.33
C ALA A 496 -0.24 3.43 6.45
N ALA A 497 0.41 4.56 6.12
CA ALA A 497 -0.15 5.55 5.21
C ALA A 497 -0.23 5.02 3.77
N LEU A 498 0.80 4.32 3.29
CA LEU A 498 0.77 3.65 1.98
C LEU A 498 -0.36 2.63 1.87
N TYR A 499 -0.51 1.79 2.89
CA TYR A 499 -1.61 0.82 2.96
C TYR A 499 -2.98 1.51 2.96
N SER A 500 -3.17 2.50 3.83
CA SER A 500 -4.46 3.22 3.92
C SER A 500 -4.79 3.93 2.60
N SER A 501 -3.80 4.55 1.96
CA SER A 501 -3.99 5.20 0.66
C SER A 501 -4.34 4.23 -0.46
N SER A 502 -3.80 3.01 -0.46
CA SER A 502 -4.16 2.00 -1.48
C SER A 502 -5.61 1.54 -1.36
N ARG A 503 -6.21 1.70 -0.16
CA ARG A 503 -7.64 1.45 0.12
C ARG A 503 -8.52 2.67 -0.14
N GLY A 504 -7.98 3.75 -0.71
CA GLY A 504 -8.71 4.98 -1.00
C GLY A 504 -8.97 5.86 0.24
N VAL A 505 -8.35 5.56 1.38
CA VAL A 505 -8.42 6.39 2.59
C VAL A 505 -7.38 7.51 2.46
N ARG A 506 -7.78 8.76 2.74
CA ARG A 506 -6.86 9.91 2.70
C ARG A 506 -6.01 9.97 3.96
N GLU A 507 -5.01 9.11 4.02
CA GLU A 507 -3.98 9.10 5.05
C GLU A 507 -2.62 9.40 4.44
N PHE A 508 -1.84 10.26 5.09
CA PHE A 508 -0.49 10.59 4.67
C PHE A 508 0.44 10.83 5.85
N THR A 509 1.73 10.63 5.63
CA THR A 509 2.80 10.80 6.62
C THR A 509 3.79 11.84 6.13
N ILE A 510 4.06 12.85 6.97
CA ILE A 510 5.11 13.84 6.73
C ILE A 510 6.35 13.44 7.54
N GLY A 511 7.42 13.10 6.84
CA GLY A 511 8.74 12.79 7.39
C GLY A 511 9.54 14.06 7.64
N TRP A 512 9.34 14.65 8.83
CA TRP A 512 10.04 15.86 9.25
C TRP A 512 11.53 15.62 9.49
N THR A 513 12.36 16.60 9.14
CA THR A 513 13.71 16.74 9.70
C THR A 513 13.65 17.43 11.08
N LEU A 514 14.78 17.96 11.52
CA LEU A 514 14.96 18.67 12.77
C LEU A 514 14.31 20.06 12.75
N TRP A 515 13.43 20.32 13.73
CA TRP A 515 12.90 21.64 14.03
C TRP A 515 13.85 22.42 14.95
N ARG A 516 14.23 23.64 14.55
CA ARG A 516 15.24 24.46 15.25
C ARG A 516 14.71 25.09 16.55
N ASP A 517 13.54 25.72 16.48
CA ASP A 517 13.10 26.65 17.52
C ASP A 517 12.13 26.02 18.53
N VAL A 518 11.45 24.93 18.16
CA VAL A 518 10.40 24.26 18.95
C VAL A 518 10.52 22.74 18.97
N GLY A 519 9.87 22.09 19.95
CA GLY A 519 9.78 20.63 20.03
C GLY A 519 11.07 19.93 20.47
N LEU A 520 11.26 18.69 20.00
CA LEU A 520 12.35 17.79 20.44
C LEU A 520 13.75 18.35 20.09
N GLY A 521 13.87 19.05 18.96
CA GLY A 521 15.12 19.68 18.50
C GLY A 521 15.55 20.91 19.29
N ALA A 522 14.61 21.56 19.99
CA ALA A 522 14.84 22.77 20.76
C ALA A 522 15.30 22.52 22.20
N THR A 523 15.66 21.29 22.57
CA THR A 523 16.23 21.04 23.91
C THR A 523 17.73 21.40 23.95
N PRO A 524 18.27 21.95 25.06
CA PRO A 524 19.67 22.41 25.12
C PRO A 524 20.72 21.33 24.80
N ILE A 525 20.46 20.09 25.24
CA ILE A 525 21.33 18.93 24.98
C ILE A 525 21.31 18.59 23.49
N MET A 526 20.11 18.52 22.90
CA MET A 526 19.93 18.21 21.49
C MET A 526 20.54 19.30 20.61
N ARG A 527 20.32 20.59 20.91
CA ARG A 527 20.99 21.70 20.20
C ARG A 527 22.52 21.61 20.21
N THR A 528 23.11 21.21 21.33
CA THR A 528 24.57 21.08 21.47
C THR A 528 25.11 19.87 20.70
N PHE A 529 24.38 18.76 20.69
CA PHE A 529 24.70 17.56 19.89
C PHE A 529 24.59 17.87 18.38
N LEU A 530 23.51 18.53 17.99
CA LEU A 530 23.21 18.85 16.58
C LEU A 530 24.19 19.86 15.99
N ALA A 531 24.55 20.90 16.76
CA ALA A 531 25.58 21.86 16.37
C ALA A 531 26.95 21.22 16.10
N LYS A 532 27.21 20.01 16.63
CA LYS A 532 28.44 19.25 16.38
C LYS A 532 28.31 18.20 15.29
N SER A 533 27.11 17.68 15.04
CA SER A 533 26.89 16.57 14.10
C SER A 533 26.83 16.99 12.62
N ALA A 534 26.34 18.20 12.32
CA ALA A 534 26.09 18.68 10.94
C ALA A 534 25.32 17.71 10.01
N GLN A 535 24.58 16.74 10.58
CA GLN A 535 23.86 15.70 9.83
C GLN A 535 22.42 16.06 9.44
N PHE A 536 21.85 17.08 10.08
CA PHE A 536 20.47 17.51 9.87
C PHE A 536 20.38 19.01 9.67
N THR A 537 19.51 19.41 8.76
CA THR A 537 19.13 20.80 8.56
C THR A 537 18.24 21.25 9.71
N ALA A 538 18.67 22.28 10.44
CA ALA A 538 17.87 22.88 11.51
C ALA A 538 16.80 23.82 10.93
N MET A 539 15.64 23.25 10.59
CA MET A 539 14.53 23.93 9.93
C MET A 539 13.92 25.03 10.85
N PRO A 540 13.80 26.28 10.37
CA PRO A 540 13.02 27.33 11.04
C PRO A 540 11.56 26.93 11.22
N THR A 541 10.95 27.38 12.32
CA THR A 541 9.52 27.08 12.58
C THR A 541 8.59 27.61 11.49
N ALA A 542 8.90 28.79 10.92
CA ALA A 542 8.12 29.38 9.83
C ALA A 542 8.11 28.49 8.58
N GLU A 543 9.28 27.97 8.17
CA GLU A 543 9.38 27.05 7.04
C GLU A 543 8.61 25.74 7.31
N GLY A 544 8.69 25.20 8.52
CA GLY A 544 7.93 24.01 8.89
C GLY A 544 6.41 24.22 8.86
N ILE A 545 5.93 25.42 9.23
CA ILE A 545 4.52 25.81 9.07
C ILE A 545 4.14 25.84 7.59
N ASP A 546 4.97 26.43 6.73
CA ASP A 546 4.73 26.51 5.30
C ASP A 546 4.63 25.12 4.67
N HIS A 547 5.57 24.22 4.96
CA HIS A 547 5.53 22.83 4.49
C HIS A 547 4.28 22.09 4.98
N PHE A 548 3.88 22.29 6.24
CA PHE A 548 2.66 21.67 6.77
C PHE A 548 1.41 22.14 6.02
N LEU A 549 1.24 23.45 5.84
CA LEU A 549 0.11 24.01 5.12
C LEU A 549 0.12 23.60 3.64
N HIS A 550 1.31 23.54 3.03
CA HIS A 550 1.51 23.05 1.66
C HIS A 550 1.06 21.59 1.51
N GLU A 551 1.40 20.71 2.45
CA GLU A 551 0.94 19.31 2.43
C GLU A 551 -0.58 19.19 2.58
N LEU A 552 -1.20 20.05 3.41
CA LEU A 552 -2.66 20.09 3.56
C LEU A 552 -3.39 20.56 2.29
N ASP A 553 -2.72 21.36 1.45
CA ASP A 553 -3.26 21.98 0.25
C ASP A 553 -2.98 21.17 -1.02
N GLN A 554 -2.40 19.97 -0.92
CA GLN A 554 -2.16 19.13 -2.10
C GLN A 554 -3.47 18.69 -2.75
N ALA A 555 -3.57 18.84 -4.09
CA ALA A 555 -4.73 18.40 -4.86
C ALA A 555 -4.94 16.87 -4.77
N ALA A 556 -3.84 16.12 -4.77
CA ALA A 556 -3.77 14.69 -4.48
C ALA A 556 -2.68 14.46 -3.43
N HIS A 557 -3.03 13.86 -2.30
CA HIS A 557 -2.03 13.56 -1.27
C HIS A 557 -1.21 12.36 -1.69
N THR A 558 0.10 12.54 -1.81
CA THR A 558 1.05 11.44 -1.84
C THR A 558 1.14 10.81 -0.44
N PRO A 559 1.15 9.48 -0.30
CA PRO A 559 0.99 8.85 1.02
C PRO A 559 2.14 9.14 1.98
N VAL A 560 3.36 9.34 1.46
CA VAL A 560 4.55 9.58 2.30
C VAL A 560 5.45 10.61 1.64
N THR A 561 5.76 11.66 2.40
CA THR A 561 6.72 12.69 2.01
C THR A 561 7.84 12.78 3.01
N VAL A 562 9.02 13.17 2.55
CA VAL A 562 10.18 13.46 3.41
C VAL A 562 10.78 14.80 3.01
N LEU A 563 11.18 15.58 4.01
CA LEU A 563 11.74 16.92 3.84
C LEU A 563 13.19 16.89 4.30
N PHE A 564 14.12 17.19 3.40
CA PHE A 564 15.55 17.19 3.72
C PHE A 564 16.34 18.15 2.83
N GLY A 565 17.45 18.68 3.38
CA GLY A 565 18.31 19.67 2.75
C GLY A 565 19.73 19.16 2.53
N ASP A 566 20.68 20.07 2.34
CA ASP A 566 22.07 19.74 2.00
C ASP A 566 22.82 18.91 3.07
N PRO A 567 22.71 19.19 4.38
CA PRO A 567 23.26 18.34 5.43
C PRO A 567 22.84 16.86 5.32
N GLU A 568 21.55 16.60 5.14
CA GLU A 568 21.04 15.24 5.00
C GLU A 568 21.51 14.59 3.70
N ARG A 569 21.55 15.33 2.58
CA ARG A 569 22.11 14.83 1.31
C ARG A 569 23.57 14.40 1.50
N ALA A 570 24.37 15.23 2.16
CA ALA A 570 25.78 14.91 2.43
C ALA A 570 25.92 13.69 3.35
N ALA A 571 25.07 13.57 4.38
CA ALA A 571 25.07 12.42 5.28
C ALA A 571 24.65 11.12 4.56
N ILE A 572 23.62 11.17 3.72
CA ILE A 572 23.18 10.06 2.88
C ILE A 572 24.32 9.63 1.96
N GLU A 573 24.93 10.56 1.21
CA GLU A 573 25.98 10.23 0.24
C GLU A 573 27.22 9.65 0.91
N ALA A 574 27.55 10.12 2.12
CA ALA A 574 28.66 9.59 2.91
C ALA A 574 28.38 8.18 3.45
N ALA A 575 27.14 7.90 3.88
CA ALA A 575 26.76 6.60 4.40
C ALA A 575 26.50 5.58 3.28
N VAL A 576 25.95 6.05 2.15
CA VAL A 576 25.53 5.24 1.02
C VAL A 576 25.81 5.98 -0.30
N PRO A 577 27.03 5.84 -0.84
CA PRO A 577 27.37 6.41 -2.14
C PRO A 577 26.43 5.95 -3.26
N GLY A 578 26.01 6.89 -4.12
CA GLY A 578 25.15 6.59 -5.27
C GLY A 578 23.64 6.45 -4.97
N TYR A 579 23.20 6.51 -3.71
CA TYR A 579 21.76 6.49 -3.39
C TYR A 579 21.04 7.73 -3.94
N LEU A 580 21.66 8.91 -3.87
CA LEU A 580 21.05 10.12 -4.40
C LEU A 580 20.99 10.10 -5.94
N ASP A 581 21.95 9.45 -6.60
CA ASP A 581 21.88 9.19 -8.04
C ASP A 581 20.70 8.27 -8.37
N PHE A 582 20.53 7.18 -7.61
CA PHE A 582 19.35 6.33 -7.72
C PHE A 582 18.05 7.15 -7.54
N CYS A 583 17.99 8.09 -6.59
CA CYS A 583 16.84 8.97 -6.41
C CYS A 583 16.58 9.94 -7.57
N ARG A 584 17.66 10.37 -8.25
CA ARG A 584 17.59 11.25 -9.42
C ARG A 584 17.26 10.53 -10.71
N THR A 585 17.44 9.20 -10.77
CA THR A 585 16.99 8.45 -11.94
C THR A 585 15.53 8.80 -12.18
N ALA A 586 15.24 9.30 -13.39
CA ALA A 586 13.87 9.53 -13.81
C ALA A 586 13.09 8.28 -13.43
N PRO A 587 11.83 8.39 -12.99
CA PRO A 587 11.01 7.20 -12.92
C PRO A 587 11.15 6.51 -14.26
N THR A 588 11.87 5.39 -14.30
CA THR A 588 11.56 4.38 -15.28
C THR A 588 10.08 4.24 -15.07
N PRO A 589 9.22 4.65 -16.03
CA PRO A 589 7.79 4.41 -15.88
C PRO A 589 7.75 2.96 -15.44
N PRO A 590 7.18 2.66 -14.26
CA PRO A 590 7.30 1.34 -13.68
C PRO A 590 7.13 0.38 -14.84
N ALA A 591 8.16 -0.43 -15.17
CA ALA A 591 8.00 -1.43 -16.23
C ALA A 591 6.67 -2.08 -15.87
N PRO A 592 5.63 -1.90 -16.72
CA PRO A 592 4.26 -1.67 -16.28
C PRO A 592 4.06 -2.47 -15.01
N ILE A 593 3.92 -1.80 -13.85
CA ILE A 593 3.35 -2.48 -12.68
C ILE A 593 2.19 -3.20 -13.34
N ALA A 594 2.24 -4.54 -13.39
CA ALA A 594 1.10 -5.26 -13.86
C ALA A 594 -0.02 -4.61 -13.05
N PRO A 595 -0.98 -3.91 -13.69
CA PRO A 595 -2.18 -3.47 -13.01
C PRO A 595 -2.62 -4.65 -12.16
N ALA A 596 -3.24 -4.48 -10.98
CA ALA A 596 -3.80 -5.62 -10.23
C ALA A 596 -4.27 -6.70 -11.22
N PRO A 597 -3.61 -7.89 -11.24
CA PRO A 597 -3.08 -8.52 -12.46
C PRO A 597 -3.87 -8.07 -13.67
N ALA A 598 -3.26 -7.31 -14.62
CA ALA A 598 -3.93 -6.80 -15.81
C ALA A 598 -4.90 -7.88 -16.21
N LEU A 599 -6.18 -7.58 -16.07
CA LEU A 599 -7.21 -8.55 -16.41
C LEU A 599 -6.80 -9.08 -17.77
N PRO A 600 -6.57 -10.39 -17.92
CA PRO A 600 -5.80 -10.85 -19.05
C PRO A 600 -6.52 -10.43 -20.32
N ASP A 601 -5.93 -9.50 -21.06
CA ASP A 601 -6.59 -8.85 -22.21
C ASP A 601 -6.46 -9.73 -23.46
N PHE A 602 -6.62 -11.06 -23.32
CA PHE A 602 -6.47 -11.95 -24.47
C PHE A 602 -7.59 -11.74 -25.49
N PHE A 603 -8.82 -11.52 -25.01
CA PHE A 603 -10.02 -11.22 -25.80
C PHE A 603 -10.59 -9.82 -25.54
N VAL A 604 -9.79 -8.90 -25.01
CA VAL A 604 -10.20 -7.53 -24.70
C VAL A 604 -9.31 -6.59 -25.53
N ASP A 605 -9.78 -6.17 -26.70
CA ASP A 605 -9.02 -5.24 -27.54
C ASP A 605 -9.29 -3.78 -27.15
N ASP A 606 -10.53 -3.44 -26.82
CA ASP A 606 -10.95 -2.10 -26.39
C ASP A 606 -12.23 -2.14 -25.54
N ILE A 607 -12.41 -1.17 -24.65
CA ILE A 607 -13.63 -0.97 -23.86
C ILE A 607 -14.39 0.23 -24.43
N VAL A 608 -15.48 -0.05 -25.14
CA VAL A 608 -16.24 0.98 -25.88
C VAL A 608 -17.42 1.56 -25.10
N ASP A 609 -17.87 0.90 -24.04
CA ASP A 609 -18.87 1.43 -23.11
C ASP A 609 -18.59 0.93 -21.68
N ARG A 610 -18.67 1.83 -20.71
CA ARG A 610 -18.49 1.51 -19.29
C ARG A 610 -19.48 2.27 -18.43
N GLY A 611 -20.30 1.51 -17.69
CA GLY A 611 -21.21 1.99 -16.66
C GLY A 611 -20.95 1.32 -15.31
N PRO A 612 -21.71 1.69 -14.28
CA PRO A 612 -21.58 1.09 -12.94
C PRO A 612 -22.00 -0.39 -12.89
N ASP A 613 -22.90 -0.81 -13.77
CA ASP A 613 -23.52 -2.14 -13.82
C ASP A 613 -23.42 -2.79 -15.22
N ARG A 614 -22.68 -2.18 -16.14
CA ARG A 614 -22.52 -2.68 -17.51
C ARG A 614 -21.15 -2.35 -18.10
N LEU A 615 -20.70 -3.20 -19.02
CA LEU A 615 -19.46 -3.03 -19.77
C LEU A 615 -19.68 -3.57 -21.19
N THR A 616 -19.22 -2.85 -22.22
CA THR A 616 -19.09 -3.41 -23.56
C THR A 616 -17.63 -3.39 -23.99
N VAL A 617 -17.11 -4.58 -24.25
CA VAL A 617 -15.76 -4.81 -24.77
C VAL A 617 -15.84 -5.15 -26.26
N VAL A 618 -14.81 -4.78 -27.01
CA VAL A 618 -14.61 -5.18 -28.39
C VAL A 618 -13.47 -6.17 -28.50
N ARG A 619 -13.67 -7.22 -29.29
CA ARG A 619 -12.63 -8.14 -29.75
C ARG A 619 -12.70 -8.26 -31.26
N THR A 620 -11.63 -7.84 -31.93
CA THR A 620 -11.42 -8.13 -33.35
C THR A 620 -10.81 -9.52 -33.48
N PHE A 621 -11.03 -10.25 -34.57
CA PHE A 621 -10.33 -11.50 -34.86
C PHE A 621 -9.70 -11.39 -36.24
N ASN A 622 -8.43 -11.78 -36.38
CA ASN A 622 -7.76 -11.86 -37.68
C ASN A 622 -6.78 -13.03 -37.71
N GLN A 623 -6.53 -13.56 -38.90
CA GLN A 623 -5.73 -14.79 -39.05
C GLN A 623 -4.24 -14.59 -38.76
N ASP A 624 -3.74 -13.35 -38.71
CA ASP A 624 -2.33 -13.07 -38.40
C ASP A 624 -2.08 -13.14 -36.89
N ARG A 625 -2.92 -12.48 -36.09
CA ARG A 625 -2.83 -12.45 -34.62
C ARG A 625 -3.43 -13.72 -34.00
N ASP A 626 -4.54 -14.21 -34.53
CA ASP A 626 -5.26 -15.40 -34.05
C ASP A 626 -4.90 -16.65 -34.88
N ALA A 627 -3.63 -16.80 -35.27
CA ALA A 627 -3.18 -17.86 -36.17
C ALA A 627 -3.39 -19.28 -35.61
N TYR A 628 -3.55 -19.44 -34.29
CA TYR A 628 -3.96 -20.71 -33.68
C TYR A 628 -5.30 -21.21 -34.22
N LEU A 629 -6.17 -20.35 -34.76
CA LEU A 629 -7.44 -20.76 -35.37
C LEU A 629 -7.25 -21.60 -36.64
N HIS A 630 -6.08 -21.56 -37.28
CA HIS A 630 -5.75 -22.49 -38.37
C HIS A 630 -5.63 -23.94 -37.89
N GLU A 631 -5.47 -24.14 -36.59
CA GLU A 631 -5.40 -25.44 -35.95
C GLU A 631 -6.75 -25.93 -35.43
N HIS A 632 -7.81 -25.10 -35.55
CA HIS A 632 -9.19 -25.44 -35.22
C HIS A 632 -10.13 -25.06 -36.39
N VAL A 633 -10.32 -26.01 -37.31
CA VAL A 633 -10.99 -25.77 -38.59
C VAL A 633 -12.36 -26.44 -38.62
N VAL A 634 -13.41 -25.65 -38.92
CA VAL A 634 -14.79 -26.14 -39.08
C VAL A 634 -15.27 -25.85 -40.50
N ASN A 635 -15.68 -26.88 -41.24
CA ASN A 635 -16.06 -26.81 -42.65
C ASN A 635 -15.01 -26.11 -43.53
N GLY A 636 -13.73 -26.34 -43.25
CA GLY A 636 -12.62 -25.72 -43.96
C GLY A 636 -12.28 -24.28 -43.55
N PHE A 637 -12.96 -23.71 -42.54
CA PHE A 637 -12.72 -22.34 -42.08
C PHE A 637 -12.14 -22.28 -40.65
N PRO A 638 -11.11 -21.45 -40.40
CA PRO A 638 -10.65 -21.11 -39.05
C PRO A 638 -11.81 -20.60 -38.19
N THR A 639 -12.06 -21.29 -37.07
CA THR A 639 -13.24 -21.06 -36.24
C THR A 639 -12.86 -21.08 -34.77
N LEU A 640 -13.31 -20.08 -34.00
CA LEU A 640 -13.08 -20.07 -32.55
C LEU A 640 -13.84 -21.24 -31.90
N PRO A 641 -13.18 -22.08 -31.07
CA PRO A 641 -13.87 -23.14 -30.34
C PRO A 641 -14.96 -22.54 -29.43
N GLY A 642 -16.13 -23.18 -29.38
CA GLY A 642 -17.20 -22.75 -28.46
C GLY A 642 -16.79 -22.80 -26.99
N THR A 643 -15.84 -23.69 -26.68
CA THR A 643 -15.20 -23.90 -25.38
C THR A 643 -14.22 -22.79 -24.97
N PHE A 644 -13.86 -21.89 -25.90
CA PHE A 644 -13.09 -20.68 -25.58
C PHE A 644 -13.98 -19.49 -25.23
N VAL A 645 -15.29 -19.56 -25.48
CA VAL A 645 -16.19 -18.44 -25.16
C VAL A 645 -16.39 -18.21 -23.66
N PRO A 646 -16.32 -19.23 -22.77
CA PRO A 646 -16.20 -19.01 -21.33
C PRO A 646 -15.01 -18.11 -20.95
N GLU A 647 -13.89 -18.17 -21.66
CA GLU A 647 -12.75 -17.26 -21.44
C GLU A 647 -13.09 -15.82 -21.85
N LEU A 648 -13.74 -15.61 -23.01
CA LEU A 648 -14.26 -14.28 -23.40
C LEU A 648 -15.20 -13.71 -22.32
N ALA A 649 -16.08 -14.56 -21.80
CA ALA A 649 -17.04 -14.19 -20.78
C ALA A 649 -16.38 -13.88 -19.43
N ALA A 650 -15.39 -14.68 -19.03
CA ALA A 650 -14.62 -14.48 -17.81
C ALA A 650 -13.92 -13.12 -17.82
N GLN A 651 -13.18 -12.81 -18.88
CA GLN A 651 -12.45 -11.55 -18.99
C GLN A 651 -13.41 -10.36 -18.89
N ALA A 652 -14.46 -10.31 -19.72
CA ALA A 652 -15.42 -9.22 -19.68
C ALA A 652 -16.11 -9.07 -18.30
N ALA A 653 -16.45 -10.17 -17.63
CA ALA A 653 -17.03 -10.14 -16.29
C ALA A 653 -16.03 -9.60 -15.24
N MET A 654 -14.76 -10.01 -15.31
CA MET A 654 -13.72 -9.53 -14.40
C MET A 654 -13.38 -8.05 -14.65
N HIS A 655 -13.52 -7.54 -15.87
CA HIS A 655 -13.41 -6.09 -16.16
C HIS A 655 -14.58 -5.28 -15.58
N LEU A 656 -15.78 -5.87 -15.53
CA LEU A 656 -16.94 -5.23 -14.89
C LEU A 656 -16.85 -5.30 -13.36
N VAL A 657 -16.31 -6.38 -12.79
CA VAL A 657 -16.16 -6.58 -11.34
C VAL A 657 -14.70 -6.93 -11.00
N PRO A 658 -13.81 -5.91 -10.92
CA PRO A 658 -12.40 -6.14 -10.63
C PRO A 658 -12.17 -6.78 -9.25
N GLY A 659 -11.13 -7.60 -9.14
CA GLY A 659 -10.71 -8.23 -7.87
C GLY A 659 -11.40 -9.55 -7.52
N ARG A 660 -12.27 -10.07 -8.40
CA ARG A 660 -12.88 -11.40 -8.26
C ARG A 660 -12.50 -12.34 -9.40
N VAL A 661 -12.53 -13.64 -9.13
CA VAL A 661 -12.19 -14.72 -10.06
C VAL A 661 -13.43 -15.51 -10.49
N PRO A 662 -13.49 -16.00 -11.75
CA PRO A 662 -14.57 -16.85 -12.21
C PRO A 662 -14.50 -18.23 -11.54
N VAL A 663 -15.65 -18.68 -11.04
CA VAL A 663 -15.78 -19.99 -10.39
C VAL A 663 -16.86 -20.86 -11.04
N VAL A 664 -17.85 -20.24 -11.70
CA VAL A 664 -18.96 -20.94 -12.35
C VAL A 664 -19.40 -20.19 -13.60
N PHE A 665 -19.71 -20.94 -14.66
CA PHE A 665 -20.47 -20.48 -15.81
C PHE A 665 -21.79 -21.22 -15.87
N GLU A 666 -22.89 -20.51 -16.10
CA GLU A 666 -24.25 -21.05 -16.16
C GLU A 666 -24.94 -20.64 -17.47
N ASP A 667 -25.92 -21.43 -17.88
CA ASP A 667 -26.84 -21.13 -18.99
C ASP A 667 -26.12 -20.73 -20.29
N ILE A 668 -25.03 -21.45 -20.60
CA ILE A 668 -24.19 -21.21 -21.77
C ILE A 668 -24.95 -21.64 -23.03
N ARG A 669 -25.06 -20.74 -24.01
CA ARG A 669 -25.64 -21.02 -25.33
C ARG A 669 -24.70 -20.61 -26.44
N LEU A 670 -24.52 -21.50 -27.41
CA LEU A 670 -23.69 -21.33 -28.60
C LEU A 670 -24.61 -21.24 -29.83
N ASP A 671 -25.07 -20.03 -30.14
CA ASP A 671 -26.09 -19.80 -31.18
C ASP A 671 -25.53 -19.80 -32.60
N SER A 672 -24.29 -19.36 -32.78
CA SER A 672 -23.62 -19.40 -34.09
C SER A 672 -22.11 -19.32 -34.02
N PHE A 673 -21.45 -19.98 -34.99
CA PHE A 673 -20.00 -20.01 -35.09
C PHE A 673 -19.37 -18.62 -35.26
N LEU A 674 -18.23 -18.43 -34.62
CA LEU A 674 -17.32 -17.30 -34.81
C LEU A 674 -16.22 -17.72 -35.79
N ARG A 675 -16.40 -17.40 -37.06
CA ARG A 675 -15.48 -17.76 -38.16
C ARG A 675 -14.66 -16.57 -38.62
N VAL A 676 -13.39 -16.82 -38.96
CA VAL A 676 -12.52 -15.82 -39.60
C VAL A 676 -12.29 -16.23 -41.05
N TYR A 677 -13.06 -15.65 -41.97
CA TYR A 677 -13.20 -16.18 -43.34
C TYR A 677 -12.04 -15.87 -44.29
N LYS A 678 -11.33 -14.76 -44.13
CA LYS A 678 -10.29 -14.32 -45.08
C LYS A 678 -9.05 -13.76 -44.37
N PRO A 679 -7.83 -14.09 -44.84
CA PRO A 679 -6.62 -13.35 -44.47
C PRO A 679 -6.79 -11.85 -44.75
N GLY A 680 -6.38 -11.00 -43.80
CA GLY A 680 -6.45 -9.54 -43.92
C GLY A 680 -7.85 -8.91 -43.78
N ARG A 681 -8.89 -9.67 -43.39
CA ARG A 681 -10.21 -9.12 -43.03
C ARG A 681 -10.48 -9.30 -41.54
N ASP A 682 -10.61 -8.19 -40.84
CA ASP A 682 -10.94 -8.15 -39.42
C ASP A 682 -12.40 -8.54 -39.16
N GLU A 683 -12.58 -9.42 -38.17
CA GLU A 683 -13.88 -9.88 -37.68
C GLU A 683 -14.13 -9.36 -36.26
N THR A 684 -14.75 -8.19 -36.15
CA THR A 684 -15.02 -7.55 -34.85
C THR A 684 -16.28 -8.10 -34.18
N LYS A 685 -16.20 -8.31 -32.87
CA LYS A 685 -17.26 -8.79 -31.98
C LYS A 685 -17.37 -7.88 -30.76
N ARG A 686 -18.59 -7.74 -30.24
CA ARG A 686 -18.91 -6.95 -29.04
C ARG A 686 -19.33 -7.91 -27.93
N ILE A 687 -18.64 -7.85 -26.80
CA ILE A 687 -18.89 -8.64 -25.60
C ILE A 687 -19.55 -7.70 -24.59
N LYS A 688 -20.84 -7.88 -24.37
CA LYS A 688 -21.64 -7.08 -23.45
C LYS A 688 -21.74 -7.82 -22.13
N ALA A 689 -21.35 -7.17 -21.04
CA ALA A 689 -21.45 -7.66 -19.68
C ALA A 689 -22.44 -6.80 -18.88
N HIS A 690 -23.33 -7.44 -18.13
CA HIS A 690 -24.29 -6.78 -17.28
C HIS A 690 -24.33 -7.40 -15.89
N LEU A 691 -24.13 -6.59 -14.85
CA LEU A 691 -24.09 -7.02 -13.46
C LEU A 691 -25.52 -7.29 -12.97
N VAL A 692 -25.83 -8.55 -12.70
CA VAL A 692 -27.15 -8.99 -12.20
C VAL A 692 -27.26 -8.81 -10.69
N SER A 693 -26.21 -9.17 -9.96
CA SER A 693 -26.17 -9.03 -8.50
C SER A 693 -24.75 -8.91 -7.99
N HIS A 694 -24.56 -8.14 -6.92
CA HIS A 694 -23.27 -7.95 -6.25
C HIS A 694 -23.45 -8.09 -4.74
N GLY A 695 -22.79 -9.08 -4.13
CA GLY A 695 -22.81 -9.31 -2.69
C GLY A 695 -21.40 -9.50 -2.11
N PRO A 696 -21.28 -9.69 -0.79
CA PRO A 696 -19.99 -9.78 -0.10
C PRO A 696 -19.12 -10.96 -0.55
N GLN A 697 -19.72 -12.07 -0.99
CA GLN A 697 -18.99 -13.30 -1.34
C GLN A 697 -19.08 -13.66 -2.83
N GLU A 698 -20.04 -13.09 -3.57
CA GLU A 698 -20.29 -13.48 -4.97
C GLU A 698 -20.84 -12.30 -5.78
N SER A 699 -20.42 -12.21 -7.05
CA SER A 699 -21.05 -11.37 -8.08
C SER A 699 -21.56 -12.25 -9.20
N VAL A 700 -22.68 -11.87 -9.80
CA VAL A 700 -23.27 -12.57 -10.95
C VAL A 700 -23.36 -11.60 -12.12
N VAL A 701 -22.81 -12.00 -13.27
CA VAL A 701 -22.73 -11.16 -14.48
C VAL A 701 -23.29 -11.94 -15.67
N ASP A 702 -24.27 -11.36 -16.37
CA ASP A 702 -24.77 -11.89 -17.64
C ASP A 702 -23.91 -11.36 -18.79
N ILE A 703 -23.56 -12.25 -19.71
CA ILE A 703 -22.66 -11.99 -20.84
C ILE A 703 -23.37 -12.31 -22.15
N GLU A 704 -23.25 -11.43 -23.14
CA GLU A 704 -23.70 -11.63 -24.51
C GLU A 704 -22.60 -11.25 -25.51
N VAL A 705 -22.26 -12.16 -26.42
CA VAL A 705 -21.31 -11.90 -27.51
C VAL A 705 -22.08 -11.73 -28.82
N THR A 706 -21.91 -10.58 -29.45
CA THR A 706 -22.62 -10.17 -30.68
C THR A 706 -21.65 -9.76 -31.77
N GLY A 707 -22.06 -9.89 -33.03
CA GLY A 707 -21.26 -9.51 -34.19
C GLY A 707 -22.13 -9.11 -35.37
N ASP A 708 -21.63 -8.18 -36.18
CA ASP A 708 -22.32 -7.78 -37.40
C ASP A 708 -22.04 -8.80 -38.52
N VAL A 709 -23.08 -9.18 -39.28
CA VAL A 709 -22.97 -10.06 -40.44
C VAL A 709 -22.92 -9.22 -41.71
N LEU A 710 -21.82 -9.30 -42.44
CA LEU A 710 -21.60 -8.52 -43.66
C LEU A 710 -21.63 -9.42 -44.91
N ALA A 711 -22.23 -8.94 -46.00
CA ALA A 711 -22.14 -9.56 -47.31
C ALA A 711 -20.71 -9.45 -47.89
N PRO A 712 -20.36 -10.24 -48.93
CA PRO A 712 -19.05 -10.16 -49.58
C PRO A 712 -18.69 -8.76 -50.13
N ASN A 713 -19.68 -7.94 -50.47
CA ASN A 713 -19.51 -6.56 -50.93
C ASN A 713 -19.49 -5.52 -49.79
N GLY A 714 -19.41 -5.95 -48.52
CA GLY A 714 -19.36 -5.08 -47.34
C GLY A 714 -20.72 -4.60 -46.83
N ARG A 715 -21.84 -4.93 -47.50
CA ARG A 715 -23.18 -4.54 -47.05
C ARG A 715 -23.57 -5.28 -45.77
N LEU A 716 -24.01 -4.55 -44.74
CA LEU A 716 -24.57 -5.11 -43.51
C LEU A 716 -25.84 -5.91 -43.80
N LEU A 717 -25.84 -7.20 -43.46
CA LEU A 717 -26.97 -8.12 -43.61
C LEU A 717 -27.76 -8.25 -42.31
N VAL A 718 -27.06 -8.45 -41.19
CA VAL A 718 -27.65 -8.57 -39.86
C VAL A 718 -26.79 -7.79 -38.89
N LYS A 719 -27.39 -6.87 -38.14
CA LYS A 719 -26.69 -6.14 -37.07
C LYS A 719 -26.77 -6.92 -35.76
N ASP A 720 -25.68 -6.92 -34.99
CA ASP A 720 -25.63 -7.48 -33.63
C ASP A 720 -26.15 -8.93 -33.54
N ARG A 721 -25.82 -9.79 -34.52
CA ARG A 721 -26.15 -11.22 -34.45
C ARG A 721 -25.51 -11.81 -33.20
N ARG A 722 -26.31 -12.45 -32.34
CA ARG A 722 -25.82 -13.14 -31.16
C ARG A 722 -25.08 -14.42 -31.56
N HIS A 723 -23.87 -14.57 -31.02
CA HIS A 723 -23.04 -15.76 -31.16
C HIS A 723 -23.08 -16.61 -29.91
N PHE A 724 -23.11 -15.97 -28.74
CA PHE A 724 -23.04 -16.63 -27.45
C PHE A 724 -23.74 -15.84 -26.34
N SER A 725 -24.25 -16.56 -25.35
CA SER A 725 -24.63 -15.99 -24.06
C SER A 725 -24.23 -16.92 -22.91
N ALA A 726 -23.88 -16.36 -21.77
CA ALA A 726 -23.67 -17.10 -20.52
C ALA A 726 -23.87 -16.22 -19.30
N ARG A 727 -24.00 -16.84 -18.14
CA ARG A 727 -23.94 -16.19 -16.83
C ARG A 727 -22.67 -16.60 -16.11
N VAL A 728 -21.90 -15.63 -15.61
CA VAL A 728 -20.65 -15.86 -14.91
C VAL A 728 -20.84 -15.55 -13.42
N ARG A 729 -20.42 -16.45 -12.55
CA ARG A 729 -20.30 -16.20 -11.11
C ARG A 729 -18.84 -15.96 -10.74
N LEU A 730 -18.61 -14.82 -10.10
CA LEU A 730 -17.30 -14.37 -9.64
C LEU A 730 -17.25 -14.40 -8.10
N ARG A 731 -16.12 -14.81 -7.52
CA ARG A 731 -15.86 -14.80 -6.07
C ARG A 731 -14.50 -14.20 -5.75
N ASP A 732 -14.25 -13.89 -4.48
CA ASP A 732 -12.97 -13.31 -4.06
C ASP A 732 -11.81 -14.33 -4.15
N GLU A 733 -12.10 -15.63 -4.07
CA GLU A 733 -11.13 -16.72 -4.14
C GLU A 733 -11.68 -17.92 -4.95
N HIS A 734 -10.78 -18.79 -5.41
CA HIS A 734 -11.14 -20.03 -6.11
C HIS A 734 -11.82 -21.04 -5.18
N VAL A 735 -12.65 -21.91 -5.74
CA VAL A 735 -13.30 -22.98 -4.98
C VAL A 735 -12.35 -24.17 -4.83
N ALA A 736 -12.26 -24.72 -3.61
CA ALA A 736 -11.45 -25.90 -3.33
C ALA A 736 -11.90 -27.11 -4.18
N PRO A 737 -10.96 -27.94 -4.69
CA PRO A 737 -11.30 -29.06 -5.55
C PRO A 737 -12.00 -30.17 -4.76
N PRO A 738 -13.14 -30.70 -5.27
CA PRO A 738 -13.68 -31.95 -4.76
C PRO A 738 -12.78 -33.13 -5.16
N ARG A 739 -12.86 -34.22 -4.40
CA ARG A 739 -12.13 -35.46 -4.69
C ARG A 739 -12.91 -36.38 -5.62
N TRP A 740 -12.17 -37.11 -6.45
CA TRP A 740 -12.69 -38.11 -7.37
C TRP A 740 -11.80 -39.36 -7.39
N ASP A 741 -12.43 -40.53 -7.33
CA ASP A 741 -11.75 -41.81 -7.41
C ASP A 741 -11.59 -42.23 -8.88
N HIS A 742 -10.35 -42.45 -9.31
CA HIS A 742 -10.06 -42.89 -10.67
C HIS A 742 -10.66 -44.27 -10.95
N TRP A 743 -11.17 -44.47 -12.17
CA TRP A 743 -11.60 -45.79 -12.63
C TRP A 743 -10.39 -46.70 -12.86
N ASP A 744 -10.59 -48.01 -12.63
CA ASP A 744 -9.66 -49.02 -13.13
C ASP A 744 -9.76 -49.14 -14.67
N ASP A 745 -8.94 -50.02 -15.25
CA ASP A 745 -8.91 -50.23 -16.71
C ASP A 745 -9.78 -51.44 -17.15
N GLN A 746 -10.60 -52.03 -16.26
CA GLN A 746 -11.38 -53.21 -16.60
C GLN A 746 -12.50 -52.89 -17.59
N GLY A 747 -12.48 -53.57 -18.75
CA GLY A 747 -13.47 -53.35 -19.81
C GLY A 747 -13.27 -52.04 -20.59
N ALA A 748 -12.13 -51.36 -20.41
CA ALA A 748 -11.80 -50.18 -21.19
C ALA A 748 -11.38 -50.56 -22.62
N GLU A 749 -12.01 -49.97 -23.63
CA GLU A 749 -11.65 -50.17 -25.04
C GLU A 749 -11.10 -48.89 -25.65
N ARG A 750 -9.99 -49.00 -26.39
CA ARG A 750 -9.37 -47.84 -27.06
C ARG A 750 -10.20 -47.40 -28.25
N MET A 751 -10.22 -46.09 -28.47
CA MET A 751 -10.86 -45.46 -29.62
C MET A 751 -10.02 -44.27 -30.06
N ALA A 752 -10.01 -43.94 -31.35
CA ALA A 752 -9.40 -42.72 -31.83
C ALA A 752 -10.32 -41.52 -31.59
N ASP A 753 -9.71 -40.38 -31.34
CA ASP A 753 -10.41 -39.10 -31.26
C ASP A 753 -10.84 -38.66 -32.67
N PRO A 754 -12.16 -38.57 -32.97
CA PRO A 754 -12.63 -38.31 -34.33
C PRO A 754 -12.22 -36.91 -34.85
N TYR A 755 -11.88 -35.99 -33.94
CA TYR A 755 -11.46 -34.64 -34.27
C TYR A 755 -10.00 -34.54 -34.73
N HIS A 756 -9.18 -35.57 -34.47
CA HIS A 756 -7.78 -35.64 -34.91
C HIS A 756 -7.63 -36.35 -36.26
N VAL A 757 -8.72 -36.94 -36.77
CA VAL A 757 -8.75 -37.66 -38.05
C VAL A 757 -9.15 -36.70 -39.16
N PRO A 758 -8.40 -36.62 -40.29
CA PRO A 758 -8.74 -35.74 -41.41
C PRO A 758 -10.18 -35.94 -41.91
N ASN A 759 -11.02 -34.92 -41.75
CA ASN A 759 -12.41 -34.93 -42.19
C ASN A 759 -12.86 -33.51 -42.61
N PRO A 760 -13.89 -33.36 -43.47
CA PRO A 760 -14.30 -32.05 -43.98
C PRO A 760 -15.13 -31.22 -42.99
N ALA A 761 -15.57 -31.78 -41.86
CA ALA A 761 -16.50 -31.13 -40.93
C ALA A 761 -15.80 -30.39 -39.79
N VAL A 762 -14.99 -31.08 -38.97
CA VAL A 762 -14.21 -30.47 -37.89
C VAL A 762 -12.86 -31.16 -37.76
N LEU A 763 -11.77 -30.44 -37.98
CA LEU A 763 -10.41 -30.95 -37.88
C LEU A 763 -9.58 -30.11 -36.92
N LEU A 764 -8.97 -30.78 -35.95
CA LEU A 764 -8.10 -30.19 -34.95
C LEU A 764 -6.65 -30.64 -35.16
N SER A 765 -5.72 -29.71 -35.02
CA SER A 765 -4.28 -29.94 -35.11
C SER A 765 -3.53 -29.16 -34.04
N GLY A 766 -2.19 -29.32 -33.99
CA GLY A 766 -1.31 -28.56 -33.11
C GLY A 766 -1.78 -28.53 -31.65
N VAL A 767 -1.98 -27.32 -31.11
CA VAL A 767 -2.33 -27.10 -29.70
C VAL A 767 -3.68 -27.70 -29.30
N PHE A 768 -4.57 -27.96 -30.25
CA PHE A 768 -5.89 -28.57 -30.02
C PHE A 768 -5.87 -30.10 -30.03
N VAL A 769 -4.75 -30.73 -30.37
CA VAL A 769 -4.53 -32.18 -30.19
C VAL A 769 -4.19 -32.43 -28.72
N SER A 770 -5.16 -32.16 -27.85
CA SER A 770 -4.96 -32.07 -26.40
C SER A 770 -5.35 -33.33 -25.63
N THR A 771 -5.80 -34.36 -26.34
CA THR A 771 -6.26 -35.63 -25.77
C THR A 771 -5.44 -36.80 -26.30
N ALA A 772 -5.09 -37.71 -25.40
CA ALA A 772 -4.47 -38.99 -25.73
C ALA A 772 -5.16 -40.12 -24.98
N ASP A 773 -4.88 -41.35 -25.40
CA ASP A 773 -5.32 -42.54 -24.66
C ASP A 773 -6.84 -42.56 -24.42
N THR A 774 -7.57 -42.16 -25.46
CA THR A 774 -9.03 -42.07 -25.53
C THR A 774 -9.66 -43.46 -25.50
N ARG A 775 -10.65 -43.65 -24.62
CA ARG A 775 -11.28 -44.94 -24.34
C ARG A 775 -12.77 -44.83 -24.06
N THR A 776 -13.50 -45.87 -24.41
CA THR A 776 -14.80 -46.18 -23.79
C THR A 776 -14.58 -47.07 -22.57
N HIS A 777 -15.42 -46.96 -21.55
CA HIS A 777 -15.36 -47.71 -20.31
C HIS A 777 -16.79 -48.06 -19.84
N PRO A 778 -17.03 -49.16 -19.09
CA PRO A 778 -18.37 -49.49 -18.60
C PRO A 778 -19.08 -48.34 -17.84
N ASN A 779 -18.30 -47.50 -17.16
CA ASN A 779 -18.82 -46.34 -16.44
C ASN A 779 -19.02 -45.10 -17.32
N GLY A 780 -18.39 -44.98 -18.50
CA GLY A 780 -18.32 -43.72 -19.22
C GLY A 780 -17.32 -43.68 -20.37
N ARG A 781 -16.81 -42.48 -20.66
CA ARG A 781 -15.69 -42.25 -21.57
C ARG A 781 -14.51 -41.69 -20.79
N ARG A 782 -13.31 -41.95 -21.27
CA ARG A 782 -12.09 -41.50 -20.62
C ARG A 782 -11.03 -41.07 -21.63
N ALA A 783 -10.22 -40.08 -21.27
CA ALA A 783 -8.99 -39.76 -21.99
C ALA A 783 -7.97 -39.16 -21.02
N ARG A 784 -6.73 -39.03 -21.47
CA ARG A 784 -5.70 -38.24 -20.81
C ARG A 784 -5.57 -36.89 -21.49
N TYR A 785 -5.50 -35.83 -20.70
CA TYR A 785 -5.11 -34.51 -21.20
C TYR A 785 -3.59 -34.47 -21.42
N VAL A 786 -3.19 -34.08 -22.62
CA VAL A 786 -1.79 -33.94 -23.03
C VAL A 786 -1.61 -32.54 -23.60
N PRO A 787 -1.22 -31.57 -22.77
CA PRO A 787 -1.03 -30.19 -23.23
C PRO A 787 0.16 -30.08 -24.18
N ASP A 788 -0.02 -29.44 -25.33
CA ASP A 788 1.09 -28.97 -26.17
C ASP A 788 1.72 -27.74 -25.51
N ARG A 789 2.71 -27.98 -24.64
CA ARG A 789 3.34 -26.94 -23.84
C ARG A 789 3.88 -25.77 -24.69
N PRO A 790 4.65 -25.97 -25.77
CA PRO A 790 5.05 -24.89 -26.67
C PRO A 790 3.87 -24.11 -27.25
N GLY A 791 2.81 -24.78 -27.68
CA GLY A 791 1.60 -24.13 -28.21
C GLY A 791 0.87 -23.31 -27.15
N ILE A 792 0.72 -23.84 -25.94
CA ILE A 792 0.08 -23.15 -24.80
C ILE A 792 0.90 -21.94 -24.35
N GLU A 793 2.23 -22.09 -24.21
CA GLU A 793 3.11 -20.98 -23.85
C GLU A 793 3.06 -19.87 -24.92
N ARG A 794 3.01 -20.27 -26.20
CA ARG A 794 2.93 -19.35 -27.33
C ARG A 794 1.60 -18.60 -27.40
N TRP A 795 0.48 -19.30 -27.24
CA TRP A 795 -0.84 -18.75 -27.57
C TRP A 795 -1.71 -18.45 -26.35
N PHE A 796 -1.62 -19.22 -25.27
CA PHE A 796 -2.64 -19.27 -24.22
C PHE A 796 -2.08 -19.09 -22.81
N SER A 797 -0.89 -18.49 -22.69
CA SER A 797 -0.22 -18.28 -21.41
C SER A 797 -0.95 -17.33 -20.45
N SER A 798 -1.86 -16.49 -20.98
CA SER A 798 -2.64 -15.51 -20.23
C SER A 798 -4.09 -15.93 -19.95
N LEU A 799 -4.55 -17.11 -20.39
CA LEU A 799 -5.94 -17.51 -20.17
C LEU A 799 -6.22 -17.82 -18.69
N VAL A 800 -7.41 -17.48 -18.20
CA VAL A 800 -7.85 -17.74 -16.81
C VAL A 800 -8.74 -18.96 -16.67
N VAL A 801 -9.37 -19.38 -17.76
CA VAL A 801 -10.09 -20.65 -17.91
C VAL A 801 -9.15 -21.63 -18.62
N PRO A 802 -9.02 -22.89 -18.14
CA PRO A 802 -8.26 -23.93 -18.83
C PRO A 802 -9.04 -24.37 -20.09
N SER A 803 -9.02 -23.53 -21.13
CA SER A 803 -9.86 -23.60 -22.31
C SER A 803 -9.48 -24.75 -23.24
N VAL A 804 -8.19 -25.12 -23.34
CA VAL A 804 -7.74 -26.28 -24.13
C VAL A 804 -8.12 -27.60 -23.44
N LEU A 805 -8.01 -27.64 -22.11
CA LEU A 805 -8.54 -28.74 -21.28
C LEU A 805 -10.06 -28.85 -21.41
N LEU A 806 -10.78 -27.72 -21.33
CA LEU A 806 -12.23 -27.68 -21.48
C LEU A 806 -12.67 -28.17 -22.87
N ASP A 807 -11.94 -27.80 -23.92
CA ASP A 807 -12.14 -28.32 -25.26
C ASP A 807 -11.97 -29.85 -25.32
N GLY A 808 -10.83 -30.35 -24.83
CA GLY A 808 -10.58 -31.78 -24.75
C GLY A 808 -11.67 -32.53 -23.96
N LEU A 809 -12.11 -31.97 -22.84
CA LEU A 809 -13.15 -32.57 -22.00
C LEU A 809 -14.53 -32.61 -22.70
N ALA A 810 -14.90 -31.56 -23.44
CA ALA A 810 -16.10 -31.55 -24.24
C ALA A 810 -16.05 -32.64 -25.32
N ARG A 811 -14.89 -32.80 -25.99
CA ARG A 811 -14.68 -33.83 -27.02
C ARG A 811 -14.74 -35.25 -26.48
N VAL A 812 -14.26 -35.48 -25.24
CA VAL A 812 -14.40 -36.79 -24.56
C VAL A 812 -15.86 -37.20 -24.41
N SER A 813 -16.79 -36.25 -24.31
CA SER A 813 -18.23 -36.54 -24.25
C SER A 813 -18.82 -37.01 -25.58
N VAL A 814 -18.11 -36.81 -26.69
CA VAL A 814 -18.53 -37.23 -28.03
C VAL A 814 -18.02 -38.64 -28.36
N LEU A 815 -17.10 -39.18 -27.56
CA LEU A 815 -16.50 -40.49 -27.77
C LEU A 815 -17.55 -41.60 -27.56
N ASP A 816 -18.27 -41.96 -28.63
CA ASP A 816 -19.20 -43.08 -28.62
C ASP A 816 -19.02 -43.97 -29.87
N ARG A 817 -19.19 -45.29 -29.72
CA ARG A 817 -19.25 -46.20 -30.87
C ARG A 817 -20.71 -46.40 -31.27
N SER A 818 -21.09 -45.72 -32.36
CA SER A 818 -22.35 -45.93 -33.07
C SER A 818 -22.25 -47.11 -34.05
N GLU A 819 -23.34 -47.47 -34.75
CA GLU A 819 -23.46 -48.62 -35.68
C GLU A 819 -22.13 -49.12 -36.29
N GLY A 820 -21.56 -50.18 -35.72
CA GLY A 820 -20.29 -50.75 -36.14
C GLY A 820 -19.08 -49.99 -35.57
N ASP A 821 -18.18 -49.56 -36.45
CA ASP A 821 -16.89 -48.94 -36.09
C ASP A 821 -16.90 -47.42 -36.33
N TRP A 822 -18.06 -46.77 -36.15
CA TRP A 822 -18.27 -45.35 -36.45
C TRP A 822 -18.46 -44.53 -35.18
N THR A 823 -17.82 -43.38 -35.10
CA THR A 823 -17.91 -42.44 -33.96
C THR A 823 -18.51 -41.12 -34.43
N PRO A 824 -19.46 -40.52 -33.69
CA PRO A 824 -20.05 -39.26 -34.08
C PRO A 824 -19.02 -38.13 -34.01
N LEU A 825 -19.25 -37.10 -34.81
CA LEU A 825 -18.56 -35.83 -34.76
C LEU A 825 -19.61 -34.75 -34.46
N ALA A 826 -19.54 -34.14 -33.30
CA ALA A 826 -20.54 -33.19 -32.81
C ALA A 826 -19.95 -31.83 -32.45
N VAL A 827 -20.80 -30.83 -32.30
CA VAL A 827 -20.41 -29.51 -31.74
C VAL A 827 -21.33 -29.15 -30.58
N PRO A 828 -20.81 -28.59 -29.47
CA PRO A 828 -21.66 -28.18 -28.36
C PRO A 828 -22.65 -27.07 -28.77
N ARG A 829 -23.86 -27.13 -28.23
CA ARG A 829 -24.95 -26.17 -28.44
C ARG A 829 -25.31 -25.43 -27.16
N THR A 830 -25.51 -26.16 -26.06
CA THR A 830 -25.77 -25.57 -24.74
C THR A 830 -24.97 -26.29 -23.67
N ILE A 831 -24.61 -25.58 -22.62
CA ILE A 831 -24.04 -26.16 -21.41
C ILE A 831 -24.76 -25.51 -20.23
N ARG A 832 -25.44 -26.31 -19.40
CA ARG A 832 -26.15 -25.75 -18.25
C ARG A 832 -25.18 -25.16 -17.24
N ARG A 833 -24.07 -25.87 -16.94
CA ARG A 833 -23.11 -25.40 -15.93
C ARG A 833 -21.69 -25.91 -16.17
N ILE A 834 -20.71 -25.02 -15.97
CA ILE A 834 -19.29 -25.34 -15.84
C ILE A 834 -18.81 -24.86 -14.46
N ASP A 835 -18.17 -25.74 -13.70
CA ASP A 835 -17.56 -25.42 -12.40
C ASP A 835 -16.02 -25.45 -12.54
N LEU A 836 -15.36 -24.41 -12.00
CA LEU A 836 -13.88 -24.31 -11.95
C LEU A 836 -13.39 -24.47 -10.51
N TYR A 837 -12.31 -25.23 -10.34
CA TYR A 837 -11.73 -25.53 -9.04
C TYR A 837 -10.21 -25.32 -9.02
N GLY A 838 -9.68 -24.95 -7.86
CA GLY A 838 -8.23 -24.87 -7.61
C GLY A 838 -7.45 -23.79 -8.39
N GLY A 839 -8.12 -23.00 -9.25
CA GLY A 839 -7.49 -21.91 -10.00
C GLY A 839 -6.52 -22.34 -11.09
N HIS A 840 -6.62 -23.57 -11.58
CA HIS A 840 -5.73 -24.08 -12.61
C HIS A 840 -6.06 -23.52 -14.00
N THR A 841 -5.01 -23.15 -14.75
CA THR A 841 -5.03 -22.81 -16.17
C THR A 841 -4.30 -23.87 -16.99
N ASP A 842 -4.48 -23.91 -18.32
CA ASP A 842 -3.73 -24.82 -19.20
C ASP A 842 -2.21 -24.65 -19.02
N ALA A 843 -1.75 -23.41 -18.90
CA ALA A 843 -0.34 -23.09 -18.67
C ALA A 843 0.16 -23.63 -17.32
N SER A 844 -0.64 -23.48 -16.24
CA SER A 844 -0.27 -24.00 -14.91
C SER A 844 -0.18 -25.53 -14.91
N LEU A 845 -1.09 -26.22 -15.60
CA LEU A 845 -1.13 -27.68 -15.68
C LEU A 845 0.04 -28.21 -16.52
N ALA A 846 0.33 -27.56 -17.65
CA ALA A 846 1.47 -27.87 -18.51
C ALA A 846 2.81 -27.64 -17.79
N ALA A 847 2.95 -26.56 -17.04
CA ALA A 847 4.17 -26.22 -16.31
C ALA A 847 4.43 -27.18 -15.13
N ALA A 848 3.37 -27.53 -14.37
CA ALA A 848 3.47 -28.44 -13.25
C ALA A 848 3.72 -29.90 -13.66
N GLY A 849 3.52 -30.24 -14.94
CA GLY A 849 3.60 -31.62 -15.43
C GLY A 849 2.57 -32.54 -14.77
N THR A 850 1.49 -31.97 -14.22
CA THR A 850 0.46 -32.73 -13.51
C THR A 850 -0.36 -33.52 -14.53
N GLY A 851 -0.40 -34.84 -14.39
CA GLY A 851 -1.27 -35.66 -15.22
C GLY A 851 -2.74 -35.34 -14.91
N VAL A 852 -3.54 -35.12 -15.95
CA VAL A 852 -4.98 -34.89 -15.83
C VAL A 852 -5.73 -35.93 -16.65
N GLU A 853 -6.65 -36.61 -16.00
CA GLU A 853 -7.55 -37.61 -16.58
C GLU A 853 -8.93 -36.99 -16.78
N LEU A 854 -9.51 -37.23 -17.95
CA LEU A 854 -10.80 -36.71 -18.39
C LEU A 854 -11.81 -37.83 -18.33
N TYR A 855 -12.99 -37.54 -17.79
CA TYR A 855 -14.11 -38.48 -17.68
C TYR A 855 -15.37 -37.85 -18.26
N SER A 856 -16.19 -38.66 -18.94
CA SER A 856 -17.55 -38.26 -19.32
C SER A 856 -18.55 -39.37 -18.99
N LEU A 857 -19.68 -38.98 -18.43
CA LEU A 857 -20.73 -39.80 -17.84
C LEU A 857 -22.10 -39.31 -18.36
N PRO A 858 -23.11 -40.19 -18.49
CA PRO A 858 -23.06 -41.64 -18.28
C PRO A 858 -22.34 -42.39 -19.42
N SER A 859 -22.37 -43.73 -19.44
CA SER A 859 -21.71 -44.56 -20.48
C SER A 859 -22.40 -44.55 -21.84
N ARG A 860 -23.71 -44.29 -21.89
CA ARG A 860 -24.45 -43.95 -23.10
C ARG A 860 -24.87 -42.50 -23.01
N LEU A 861 -24.52 -41.68 -23.98
CA LEU A 861 -24.82 -40.25 -23.97
C LEU A 861 -25.34 -39.85 -25.33
N ASP A 862 -26.60 -39.43 -25.40
CA ASP A 862 -27.13 -38.76 -26.57
C ASP A 862 -27.03 -37.24 -26.37
N LEU A 863 -26.00 -36.64 -26.98
CA LEU A 863 -25.75 -35.19 -26.91
C LEU A 863 -26.88 -34.37 -27.55
N GLU A 864 -27.77 -34.96 -28.35
CA GLU A 864 -28.89 -34.22 -28.97
C GLU A 864 -30.13 -34.17 -28.08
N SER A 865 -30.10 -34.91 -26.94
CA SER A 865 -31.14 -34.95 -25.93
C SER A 865 -30.78 -34.11 -24.70
N GLU A 866 -31.79 -33.66 -23.95
CA GLU A 866 -31.59 -32.99 -22.65
C GLU A 866 -31.44 -34.01 -21.51
N GLU A 867 -30.50 -34.95 -21.67
CA GLU A 867 -30.17 -35.94 -20.65
C GLU A 867 -29.13 -35.42 -19.64
N ASP A 868 -29.28 -35.82 -18.37
CA ASP A 868 -28.33 -35.52 -17.29
C ASP A 868 -26.95 -36.12 -17.63
N ASN A 869 -25.99 -35.25 -17.92
CA ASN A 869 -24.64 -35.66 -18.31
C ASN A 869 -23.57 -34.86 -17.59
N ARG A 870 -22.42 -35.48 -17.38
CA ARG A 870 -21.34 -34.91 -16.56
C ARG A 870 -19.99 -35.26 -17.13
N ALA A 871 -19.16 -34.25 -17.33
CA ALA A 871 -17.76 -34.44 -17.67
C ALA A 871 -16.84 -33.82 -16.61
N LEU A 872 -15.75 -34.48 -16.27
CA LEU A 872 -14.82 -34.11 -15.21
C LEU A 872 -13.37 -34.15 -15.71
N ALA A 873 -12.57 -33.15 -15.38
CA ALA A 873 -11.13 -33.19 -15.47
C ALA A 873 -10.53 -33.34 -14.08
N VAL A 874 -9.70 -34.37 -13.86
CA VAL A 874 -9.22 -34.78 -12.53
C VAL A 874 -7.71 -34.99 -12.57
N THR A 875 -6.97 -34.38 -11.65
CA THR A 875 -5.53 -34.62 -11.52
C THR A 875 -5.24 -36.07 -11.13
N THR A 876 -4.01 -36.54 -11.32
CA THR A 876 -3.58 -37.88 -10.83
C THR A 876 -3.69 -38.07 -9.33
N ALA A 877 -3.81 -36.98 -8.56
CA ALA A 877 -4.05 -37.04 -7.12
C ALA A 877 -5.55 -37.22 -6.78
N GLY A 878 -6.44 -37.20 -7.77
CA GLY A 878 -7.89 -37.26 -7.58
C GLY A 878 -8.54 -35.91 -7.30
N ASP A 879 -7.86 -34.78 -7.51
CA ASP A 879 -8.46 -33.45 -7.38
C ASP A 879 -9.19 -33.05 -8.67
N VAL A 880 -10.48 -32.74 -8.58
CA VAL A 880 -11.25 -32.26 -9.74
C VAL A 880 -10.85 -30.82 -10.04
N VAL A 881 -10.40 -30.57 -11.26
CA VAL A 881 -9.97 -29.25 -11.76
C VAL A 881 -11.13 -28.48 -12.38
N LEU A 882 -11.92 -29.18 -13.19
CA LEU A 882 -13.02 -28.60 -13.97
C LEU A 882 -14.12 -29.62 -14.14
N GLN A 883 -15.37 -29.15 -14.16
CA GLN A 883 -16.53 -29.99 -14.42
C GLN A 883 -17.52 -29.33 -15.38
N ILE A 884 -18.05 -30.10 -16.34
CA ILE A 884 -19.20 -29.76 -17.19
C ILE A 884 -20.43 -30.53 -16.69
N LYS A 885 -21.59 -29.88 -16.65
CA LYS A 885 -22.90 -30.49 -16.37
C LYS A 885 -23.89 -30.12 -17.47
N ASP A 886 -24.54 -31.15 -18.00
CA ASP A 886 -25.66 -31.11 -18.93
C ASP A 886 -25.33 -30.32 -20.20
N MET A 887 -24.37 -30.85 -20.94
CA MET A 887 -23.98 -30.37 -22.27
C MET A 887 -24.84 -31.04 -23.34
N THR A 888 -25.38 -30.24 -24.25
CA THR A 888 -26.02 -30.72 -25.47
C THR A 888 -25.20 -30.29 -26.68
N GLY A 889 -25.41 -30.94 -27.82
CA GLY A 889 -24.70 -30.68 -29.07
C GLY A 889 -25.52 -31.04 -30.30
N VAL A 890 -24.90 -30.84 -31.46
CA VAL A 890 -25.45 -31.23 -32.76
C VAL A 890 -24.45 -32.13 -33.46
N VAL A 891 -24.90 -33.31 -33.89
CA VAL A 891 -24.09 -34.25 -34.66
C VAL A 891 -23.99 -33.77 -36.11
N LEU A 892 -22.77 -33.57 -36.59
CA LEU A 892 -22.45 -33.13 -37.95
C LEU A 892 -22.22 -34.31 -38.91
N GLY A 893 -21.73 -35.44 -38.40
CA GLY A 893 -21.42 -36.62 -39.17
C GLY A 893 -20.77 -37.70 -38.31
N HIS A 894 -20.18 -38.70 -38.95
CA HIS A 894 -19.51 -39.82 -38.28
C HIS A 894 -18.16 -40.10 -38.93
N VAL A 895 -17.19 -40.54 -38.14
CA VAL A 895 -15.85 -40.95 -38.59
C VAL A 895 -15.65 -42.43 -38.28
N ASN A 896 -15.19 -43.20 -39.27
CA ASN A 896 -14.88 -44.62 -39.08
C ASN A 896 -13.51 -44.79 -38.42
N GLN A 897 -13.46 -45.56 -37.33
CA GLN A 897 -12.30 -45.68 -36.46
C GLN A 897 -11.15 -46.47 -37.08
N SER A 898 -11.44 -47.47 -37.92
CA SER A 898 -10.43 -48.28 -38.61
C SER A 898 -9.91 -47.65 -39.90
N THR A 899 -10.77 -46.99 -40.66
CA THR A 899 -10.45 -46.49 -42.02
C THR A 899 -10.20 -44.99 -42.08
N GLY A 900 -10.69 -44.23 -41.10
CA GLY A 900 -10.69 -42.76 -41.11
C GLY A 900 -11.71 -42.13 -42.08
N GLU A 901 -12.58 -42.92 -42.71
CA GLU A 901 -13.61 -42.41 -43.60
C GLU A 901 -14.63 -41.52 -42.85
N TYR A 902 -15.10 -40.46 -43.50
CA TYR A 902 -16.12 -39.55 -42.97
C TYR A 902 -17.45 -39.75 -43.68
N ARG A 903 -18.54 -39.85 -42.90
CA ARG A 903 -19.93 -39.93 -43.35
C ARG A 903 -20.69 -38.70 -42.86
N GLU A 904 -21.11 -37.85 -43.78
CA GLU A 904 -21.96 -36.69 -43.47
C GLU A 904 -23.32 -37.17 -42.94
N ARG A 905 -23.90 -36.42 -41.98
CA ARG A 905 -25.25 -36.70 -41.50
C ARG A 905 -26.27 -36.35 -42.58
N ARG A 906 -27.15 -37.29 -42.94
CA ARG A 906 -28.25 -37.03 -43.89
C ARG A 906 -29.19 -35.96 -43.34
N ARG A 907 -29.68 -35.07 -44.20
CA ARG A 907 -30.66 -34.05 -43.78
C ARG A 907 -31.99 -34.74 -43.45
N PRO A 908 -32.79 -34.23 -42.49
CA PRO A 908 -34.08 -34.83 -42.12
C PRO A 908 -35.06 -35.05 -43.29
N ALA A 909 -34.93 -34.27 -44.37
CA ALA A 909 -35.75 -34.43 -45.59
C ALA A 909 -35.40 -35.68 -46.43
N GLU A 910 -34.20 -36.24 -46.27
CA GLU A 910 -33.74 -37.46 -46.95
C GLU A 910 -34.01 -38.72 -46.12
N GLU A 911 -34.11 -38.60 -44.78
CA GLU A 911 -34.53 -39.68 -43.87
C GLU A 911 -36.04 -39.94 -43.91
N ALA A 912 -36.86 -38.98 -44.32
CA ALA A 912 -38.30 -39.19 -44.54
C ALA A 912 -38.61 -39.84 -45.90
N ALA A 913 -37.61 -39.96 -46.80
CA ALA A 913 -37.75 -40.53 -48.15
C ALA A 913 -37.00 -41.87 -48.32
N ALA A 914 -36.31 -42.35 -47.29
CA ALA A 914 -35.67 -43.67 -47.20
C ALA A 914 -36.45 -44.53 -46.20
#